data_AF-T1ARW2-F1
#
_entry.id   AF-T1ARW2-F1
#
_cell.length_a   1.000
_cell.length_b   1.000
_cell.length_c   1.000
_cell.angle_alpha   90.00
_cell.angle_beta   90.00
_cell.angle_gamma   90.00
#
_symmetry.space_group_name_H-M   'P 1'
#
loop_
_entity.id
_entity.type
_entity.pdbx_description
1 polymer ?
#
loop_
_entity_poly.entity_id
_entity_poly.type
_entity_poly.pdbx_seq_one_letter_code
_entity_poly.pdbx_strand_id
1 'polypeptide(L)'
;PESRTGESRNDEAMHCALLSGLPTQVARRDEKGGYRGTRERRWQIFPGSALAKMPPPWLFSAQVLDLNGRVYGMMNARVEPAWIERQAAHLLKRAWFDPHWSRARGAVLAFEQVSLFGLNLAERRTVQFQRQDPAQAHAIFLEQALAECALDVRLDVLAANRRVLAEAERSEARQRRAGLLKSATERAQLFVGKLPESIASAAALGAWYKQASAAQRAALHWSLDDLLETDAGAEGAYPAALELAGQHLPLEYRYTPGSDDDGITLRVPLALLNALPEARLQWLVPGLLAEKIAEMIRGLPRSLRRNFVPAPDYARAFCAAEAPRDEALSRALAAYLRRVSGVAIGAEDFSGIELPPHLHLRVLVRDGAGAVLDAGRDLATLRARWSGAARNAFAQHSAADVQREDVAGFDFEEIPLRVHGAGGLDAFPALVDQGGSVALRVFERSDEAAAAHRHGVMRLLRLALTTEIKRAARQLPLAQGVALRWAPLGDAQTLRAEVVDGALDALLQQADVEVRTRGAFSALRDALARELFGAAMMRLQSVEAVVSAQAELRPWLESPLPGFARASYDDLHEQLDLLLAPDFLRTLEHAHLAELPRYLKAMCLRAERLRQDPARDQRRMLEVLPFWRRLLALRAQGRDGAAWHALRWLLEEWRVSLFAQELGTAQPVSLKRIQRALADAEAEPARVLVAGSRNHHASRSLPS
;
A
#
# COMPACT_ATOMS: atom_id res chain seq x y z
N PRO A 1 -53.85 11.49 -32.66
CA PRO A 1 -54.60 11.98 -33.84
C PRO A 1 -53.82 11.69 -35.13
N GLU A 2 -53.68 10.40 -35.42
CA GLU A 2 -53.15 9.86 -36.68
C GLU A 2 -54.37 9.48 -37.53
N SER A 3 -55.05 10.48 -38.09
CA SER A 3 -56.30 10.28 -38.81
C SER A 3 -56.10 10.44 -40.32
N ARG A 4 -56.41 9.35 -41.04
CA ARG A 4 -56.92 9.26 -42.42
C ARG A 4 -55.91 9.45 -43.57
N THR A 5 -55.25 8.35 -43.93
CA THR A 5 -55.36 7.76 -45.29
C THR A 5 -55.13 6.26 -45.16
N GLY A 6 -56.19 5.50 -44.89
CA GLY A 6 -56.14 4.06 -45.07
C GLY A 6 -56.03 3.79 -46.56
N GLU A 7 -54.85 3.40 -47.04
CA GLU A 7 -54.73 2.82 -48.38
C GLU A 7 -55.59 1.56 -48.39
N SER A 8 -56.57 1.54 -49.28
CA SER A 8 -57.39 0.36 -49.48
C SER A 8 -56.48 -0.76 -50.02
N ARG A 9 -56.80 -2.02 -49.75
CA ARG A 9 -56.07 -3.18 -50.31
C ARG A 9 -55.98 -3.13 -51.86
N ASN A 10 -56.89 -2.38 -52.49
CA ASN A 10 -56.90 -2.11 -53.93
C ASN A 10 -55.81 -1.11 -54.37
N ASP A 11 -55.41 -0.16 -53.51
CA ASP A 11 -54.40 0.85 -53.83
C ASP A 11 -52.98 0.24 -53.84
N GLU A 12 -52.66 -0.63 -52.87
CA GLU A 12 -51.40 -1.40 -52.88
C GLU A 12 -51.32 -2.30 -54.12
N ALA A 13 -52.41 -2.98 -54.47
CA ALA A 13 -52.46 -3.87 -55.64
C ALA A 13 -52.23 -3.09 -56.95
N MET A 14 -52.85 -1.92 -57.10
CA MET A 14 -52.65 -1.04 -58.25
C MET A 14 -51.21 -0.52 -58.34
N HIS A 15 -50.65 -0.04 -57.23
CA HIS A 15 -49.26 0.44 -57.20
C HIS A 15 -48.27 -0.70 -57.49
N CYS A 16 -48.50 -1.90 -56.95
CA CYS A 16 -47.70 -3.08 -57.26
C CYS A 16 -47.75 -3.46 -58.74
N ALA A 17 -48.94 -3.42 -59.36
CA ALA A 17 -49.08 -3.67 -60.80
C ALA A 17 -48.28 -2.65 -61.63
N LEU A 18 -48.35 -1.37 -61.29
CA LEU A 18 -47.57 -0.32 -61.97
C LEU A 18 -46.06 -0.49 -61.75
N LEU A 19 -45.62 -0.84 -60.54
CA LEU A 19 -44.22 -1.09 -60.22
C LEU A 19 -43.63 -2.26 -61.04
N SER A 20 -44.44 -3.26 -61.40
CA SER A 20 -44.00 -4.37 -62.24
C SER A 20 -43.62 -3.93 -63.66
N GLY A 21 -44.32 -2.93 -64.21
CA GLY A 21 -44.04 -2.37 -65.54
C GLY A 21 -43.05 -1.19 -65.54
N LEU A 22 -42.95 -0.46 -64.43
CA LEU A 22 -42.13 0.76 -64.31
C LEU A 22 -41.20 0.74 -63.09
N PRO A 23 -40.35 -0.29 -62.90
CA PRO A 23 -39.54 -0.45 -61.70
C PRO A 23 -38.46 0.63 -61.53
N THR A 24 -38.09 1.35 -62.59
CA THR A 24 -37.11 2.45 -62.53
C THR A 24 -37.70 3.77 -62.05
N GLN A 25 -39.02 3.90 -62.01
CA GLN A 25 -39.74 5.14 -61.68
C GLN A 25 -40.03 5.30 -60.19
N VAL A 26 -39.15 4.75 -59.37
CA VAL A 26 -39.17 4.89 -57.91
C VAL A 26 -38.03 5.77 -57.44
N ALA A 27 -38.28 6.51 -56.37
CA ALA A 27 -37.28 7.33 -55.71
C ALA A 27 -37.47 7.43 -54.21
N ARG A 28 -36.35 7.65 -53.52
CA ARG A 28 -36.29 7.96 -52.10
C ARG A 28 -36.04 9.45 -51.93
N ARG A 29 -36.72 10.05 -50.96
CA ARG A 29 -36.52 11.44 -50.60
C ARG A 29 -35.11 11.66 -50.02
N ASP A 30 -34.43 12.71 -50.47
CA ASP A 30 -33.14 13.14 -49.96
C ASP A 30 -33.28 14.20 -48.84
N GLU A 31 -32.17 14.50 -48.16
CA GLU A 31 -32.12 15.50 -47.07
C GLU A 31 -32.40 16.93 -47.56
N LYS A 32 -32.19 17.21 -48.84
CA LYS A 32 -32.39 18.54 -49.46
C LYS A 32 -33.82 18.73 -49.97
N GLY A 33 -34.72 17.76 -49.74
CA GLY A 33 -36.12 17.80 -50.13
C GLY A 33 -36.42 17.37 -51.57
N GLY A 34 -35.42 16.93 -52.33
CA GLY A 34 -35.58 16.29 -53.63
C GLY A 34 -35.78 14.78 -53.52
N TYR A 35 -35.98 14.13 -54.66
CA TYR A 35 -36.08 12.68 -54.76
C TYR A 35 -34.94 12.13 -55.61
N ARG A 36 -34.27 11.09 -55.10
CA ARG A 36 -33.25 10.33 -55.82
C ARG A 36 -33.83 8.99 -56.23
N GLY A 37 -33.89 8.75 -57.53
CA GLY A 37 -34.35 7.51 -58.11
C GLY A 37 -33.23 6.61 -58.60
N THR A 38 -33.65 5.56 -59.30
CA THR A 38 -32.74 4.62 -59.95
C THR A 38 -31.80 5.32 -60.94
N ARG A 39 -30.57 4.81 -61.06
CA ARG A 39 -29.50 5.35 -61.93
C ARG A 39 -29.12 6.80 -61.60
N GLU A 40 -29.13 7.17 -60.33
CA GLU A 40 -28.80 8.52 -59.82
C GLU A 40 -29.66 9.67 -60.38
N ARG A 41 -30.79 9.35 -61.03
CA ARG A 41 -31.74 10.35 -61.52
C ARG A 41 -32.34 11.11 -60.35
N ARG A 42 -32.46 12.43 -60.46
CA ARG A 42 -33.06 13.28 -59.41
C ARG A 42 -34.22 14.08 -59.95
N TRP A 43 -35.30 14.16 -59.18
CA TRP A 43 -36.47 14.96 -59.52
C TRP A 43 -37.15 15.50 -58.27
N GLN A 44 -38.02 16.49 -58.44
CA GLN A 44 -38.89 17.01 -57.39
C GLN A 44 -40.34 16.61 -57.65
N ILE A 45 -41.20 16.62 -56.63
CA ILE A 45 -42.63 16.47 -56.85
C ILE A 45 -43.15 17.72 -57.56
N PHE A 46 -43.94 17.56 -58.61
CA PHE A 46 -44.58 18.69 -59.28
C PHE A 46 -45.45 19.49 -58.30
N PRO A 47 -45.36 20.85 -58.26
CA PRO A 47 -46.05 21.66 -57.25
C PRO A 47 -47.57 21.45 -57.16
N GLY A 48 -48.23 21.10 -58.26
CA GLY A 48 -49.67 20.80 -58.31
C GLY A 48 -50.06 19.40 -57.80
N SER A 49 -49.11 18.57 -57.37
CA SER A 49 -49.39 17.23 -56.85
C SER A 49 -50.01 17.28 -55.45
N ALA A 50 -50.98 16.41 -55.17
CA ALA A 50 -51.54 16.24 -53.82
C ALA A 50 -50.47 15.85 -52.77
N LEU A 51 -49.39 15.18 -53.20
CA LEU A 51 -48.26 14.78 -52.34
C LEU A 51 -47.23 15.89 -52.13
N ALA A 52 -47.35 17.04 -52.80
CA ALA A 52 -46.38 18.13 -52.66
C ALA A 52 -46.38 18.76 -51.25
N LYS A 53 -47.55 18.80 -50.59
CA LYS A 53 -47.72 19.33 -49.23
C LYS A 53 -47.13 18.39 -48.16
N MET A 54 -47.26 17.08 -48.37
CA MET A 54 -46.77 16.03 -47.47
C MET A 54 -45.98 14.98 -48.27
N PRO A 55 -44.74 15.30 -48.67
CA PRO A 55 -43.92 14.42 -49.49
C PRO A 55 -43.52 13.13 -48.73
N PRO A 56 -43.89 11.93 -49.22
CA PRO A 56 -43.57 10.67 -48.57
C PRO A 56 -42.07 10.35 -48.61
N PRO A 57 -41.58 9.44 -47.76
CA PRO A 57 -40.17 9.02 -47.81
C PRO A 57 -39.82 8.28 -49.12
N TRP A 58 -40.80 7.58 -49.70
CA TRP A 58 -40.67 6.79 -50.92
C TRP A 58 -41.80 7.11 -51.89
N LEU A 59 -41.43 7.31 -53.15
CA LEU A 59 -42.29 7.84 -54.20
C LEU A 59 -42.18 7.00 -55.45
N PHE A 60 -43.32 6.70 -56.05
CA PHE A 60 -43.43 6.27 -57.44
C PHE A 60 -43.95 7.43 -58.29
N SER A 61 -43.36 7.64 -59.47
CA SER A 61 -43.76 8.70 -60.40
C SER A 61 -44.06 8.10 -61.77
N ALA A 62 -45.33 8.03 -62.19
CA ALA A 62 -45.65 7.42 -63.48
C ALA A 62 -44.96 8.15 -64.64
N GLN A 63 -44.76 9.47 -64.51
CA GLN A 63 -44.05 10.31 -65.48
C GLN A 63 -42.98 11.16 -64.80
N VAL A 64 -41.84 11.33 -65.45
CA VAL A 64 -40.75 12.22 -65.02
C VAL A 64 -40.43 13.13 -66.21
N LEU A 65 -40.63 14.43 -66.05
CA LEU A 65 -40.53 15.44 -67.12
C LEU A 65 -39.53 16.52 -66.75
N ASP A 66 -38.78 17.03 -67.73
CA ASP A 66 -37.95 18.23 -67.58
C ASP A 66 -38.75 19.46 -68.02
N LEU A 67 -38.95 20.41 -67.10
CA LEU A 67 -39.64 21.66 -67.33
C LEU A 67 -38.74 22.82 -66.94
N ASN A 68 -38.28 23.59 -67.92
CA ASN A 68 -37.48 24.80 -67.73
C ASN A 68 -36.22 24.56 -66.85
N GLY A 69 -35.50 23.46 -67.11
CA GLY A 69 -34.25 23.12 -66.42
C GLY A 69 -34.44 22.52 -65.02
N ARG A 70 -35.67 22.09 -64.67
CA ARG A 70 -35.97 21.34 -63.45
C ARG A 70 -36.77 20.08 -63.79
N VAL A 71 -36.32 18.94 -63.27
CA VAL A 71 -36.97 17.65 -63.47
C VAL A 71 -38.04 17.42 -62.40
N TYR A 72 -39.28 17.17 -62.83
CA TYR A 72 -40.43 16.92 -61.97
C TYR A 72 -41.03 15.53 -62.18
N GLY A 73 -41.36 14.86 -61.08
CA GLY A 73 -42.21 13.68 -61.06
C GLY A 73 -43.68 14.08 -61.04
N MET A 74 -44.47 13.47 -61.92
CA MET A 74 -45.90 13.67 -62.07
C MET A 74 -46.66 12.34 -61.91
N MET A 75 -47.95 12.43 -61.58
CA MET A 75 -48.80 11.28 -61.26
C MET A 75 -48.16 10.40 -60.19
N ASN A 76 -47.89 11.03 -59.05
CA ASN A 76 -47.09 10.44 -57.99
C ASN A 76 -47.95 9.61 -57.03
N ALA A 77 -47.40 8.49 -56.57
CA ALA A 77 -47.98 7.64 -55.54
C ALA A 77 -46.96 7.38 -54.42
N ARG A 78 -47.45 7.23 -53.19
CA ARG A 78 -46.64 6.70 -52.09
C ARG A 78 -46.43 5.20 -52.33
N VAL A 79 -45.21 4.73 -52.10
CA VAL A 79 -44.86 3.31 -52.16
C VAL A 79 -44.00 2.92 -50.98
N GLU A 80 -44.01 1.64 -50.62
CA GLU A 80 -43.13 1.09 -49.61
C GLU A 80 -41.96 0.31 -50.24
N PRO A 81 -40.74 0.35 -49.67
CA PRO A 81 -39.58 -0.37 -50.20
C PRO A 81 -39.82 -1.86 -50.37
N ALA A 82 -40.58 -2.47 -49.46
CA ALA A 82 -40.92 -3.89 -49.51
C ALA A 82 -41.76 -4.25 -50.75
N TRP A 83 -42.58 -3.33 -51.27
CA TRP A 83 -43.34 -3.55 -52.50
C TRP A 83 -42.42 -3.54 -53.70
N ILE A 84 -41.46 -2.60 -53.73
CA ILE A 84 -40.44 -2.50 -54.77
C ILE A 84 -39.58 -3.77 -54.77
N GLU A 85 -39.13 -4.23 -53.59
CA GLU A 85 -38.37 -5.46 -53.46
C GLU A 85 -39.15 -6.69 -53.97
N ARG A 86 -40.46 -6.77 -53.68
CA ARG A 86 -41.31 -7.88 -54.12
C ARG A 86 -41.52 -7.88 -55.63
N GLN A 87 -41.85 -6.74 -56.23
CA GLN A 87 -42.18 -6.64 -57.65
C GLN A 87 -40.94 -6.67 -58.55
N ALA A 88 -39.83 -6.08 -58.10
CA ALA A 88 -38.58 -5.99 -58.86
C ALA A 88 -37.53 -7.01 -58.37
N ALA A 89 -37.94 -8.11 -57.71
CA ALA A 89 -37.04 -9.07 -57.07
C ALA A 89 -35.90 -9.57 -57.98
N HIS A 90 -36.21 -9.77 -59.27
CA HIS A 90 -35.28 -10.24 -60.31
C HIS A 90 -34.26 -9.19 -60.78
N LEU A 91 -34.43 -7.91 -60.40
CA LEU A 91 -33.55 -6.79 -60.76
C LEU A 91 -32.71 -6.28 -59.58
N LEU A 92 -32.95 -6.81 -58.37
CA LEU A 92 -32.25 -6.38 -57.17
C LEU A 92 -30.82 -6.91 -57.16
N LYS A 93 -29.88 -6.06 -56.73
CA LYS A 93 -28.55 -6.48 -56.31
C LYS A 93 -28.51 -6.53 -54.78
N ARG A 94 -28.08 -7.66 -54.24
CA ARG A 94 -27.88 -7.90 -52.81
C ARG A 94 -26.40 -8.01 -52.53
N ALA A 95 -25.94 -7.33 -51.49
CA ALA A 95 -24.58 -7.45 -50.98
C ALA A 95 -24.63 -7.68 -49.47
N TRP A 96 -23.73 -8.49 -48.95
CA TRP A 96 -23.61 -8.78 -47.52
C TRP A 96 -22.25 -8.35 -47.02
N PHE A 97 -22.21 -7.75 -45.85
CA PHE A 97 -20.97 -7.25 -45.25
C PHE A 97 -21.02 -7.35 -43.73
N ASP A 98 -19.83 -7.24 -43.12
CA ASP A 98 -19.63 -7.29 -41.67
C ASP A 98 -20.26 -8.54 -41.02
N PRO A 99 -19.89 -9.75 -41.46
CA PRO A 99 -20.36 -10.98 -40.85
C PRO A 99 -19.70 -11.15 -39.46
N HIS A 100 -20.51 -11.36 -38.43
CA HIS A 100 -20.06 -11.44 -37.03
C HIS A 100 -20.94 -12.34 -36.18
N TRP A 101 -20.38 -12.86 -35.09
CA TRP A 101 -21.13 -13.58 -34.07
C TRP A 101 -21.98 -12.62 -33.23
N SER A 102 -23.29 -12.90 -33.12
CA SER A 102 -24.18 -12.19 -32.20
C SER A 102 -24.50 -13.06 -31.00
N ARG A 103 -23.88 -12.78 -29.85
CA ARG A 103 -24.16 -13.49 -28.58
C ARG A 103 -25.64 -13.46 -28.20
N ALA A 104 -26.28 -12.30 -28.34
CA ALA A 104 -27.70 -12.11 -28.01
C ALA A 104 -28.65 -12.94 -28.89
N ARG A 105 -28.32 -13.13 -30.18
CA ARG A 105 -29.12 -13.94 -31.10
C ARG A 105 -28.64 -15.40 -31.19
N GLY A 106 -27.47 -15.71 -30.65
CA GLY A 106 -26.86 -17.04 -30.70
C GLY A 106 -26.59 -17.53 -32.13
N ALA A 107 -26.30 -16.64 -33.07
CA ALA A 107 -26.08 -16.98 -34.48
C ALA A 107 -25.11 -15.99 -35.14
N VAL A 108 -24.48 -16.42 -36.24
CA VAL A 108 -23.69 -15.53 -37.11
C VAL A 108 -24.63 -14.69 -37.98
N LEU A 109 -24.51 -13.37 -37.84
CA LEU A 109 -25.31 -12.37 -38.54
C LEU A 109 -24.44 -11.59 -39.50
N ALA A 110 -25.07 -10.99 -40.51
CA ALA A 110 -24.45 -10.00 -41.38
C ALA A 110 -25.46 -8.89 -41.71
N PHE A 111 -24.96 -7.78 -42.25
CA PHE A 111 -25.82 -6.75 -42.80
C PHE A 111 -25.99 -6.95 -44.31
N GLU A 112 -27.24 -6.95 -44.76
CA GLU A 112 -27.62 -6.99 -46.17
C GLU A 112 -27.95 -5.57 -46.66
N GLN A 113 -27.32 -5.20 -47.78
CA GLN A 113 -27.70 -4.06 -48.59
C GLN A 113 -28.44 -4.55 -49.84
N VAL A 114 -29.62 -3.98 -50.08
CA VAL A 114 -30.44 -4.26 -51.27
C VAL A 114 -30.53 -2.99 -52.09
N SER A 115 -30.17 -3.10 -53.37
CA SER A 115 -30.23 -1.97 -54.31
C SER A 115 -30.93 -2.34 -55.61
N LEU A 116 -31.64 -1.37 -56.18
CA LEU A 116 -32.25 -1.45 -57.50
C LEU A 116 -31.61 -0.41 -58.40
N PHE A 117 -30.76 -0.84 -59.34
CA PHE A 117 -30.02 0.05 -60.26
C PHE A 117 -29.36 1.26 -59.56
N GLY A 118 -28.69 1.03 -58.43
CA GLY A 118 -28.01 2.07 -57.64
C GLY A 118 -28.87 2.76 -56.58
N LEU A 119 -30.20 2.57 -56.58
CA LEU A 119 -31.07 3.05 -55.51
C LEU A 119 -31.10 2.06 -54.35
N ASN A 120 -30.61 2.45 -53.17
CA ASN A 120 -30.63 1.61 -51.98
C ASN A 120 -32.03 1.51 -51.38
N LEU A 121 -32.62 0.30 -51.45
CA LEU A 121 -33.92 -0.03 -50.86
C LEU A 121 -33.77 -0.40 -49.38
N ALA A 122 -32.69 -1.09 -49.03
CA ALA A 122 -32.30 -1.39 -47.66
C ALA A 122 -30.78 -1.24 -47.54
N GLU A 123 -30.31 -0.47 -46.55
CA GLU A 123 -28.88 -0.20 -46.37
C GLU A 123 -28.21 -1.16 -45.37
N ARG A 124 -28.90 -1.51 -44.28
CA ARG A 124 -28.36 -2.34 -43.19
C ARG A 124 -29.43 -3.29 -42.64
N ARG A 125 -29.96 -4.20 -43.46
CA ARG A 125 -30.92 -5.21 -43.00
C ARG A 125 -30.17 -6.38 -42.36
N THR A 126 -30.38 -6.64 -41.08
CA THR A 126 -29.75 -7.78 -40.40
C THR A 126 -30.32 -9.10 -40.91
N VAL A 127 -29.43 -10.01 -41.34
CA VAL A 127 -29.78 -11.34 -41.84
C VAL A 127 -28.92 -12.41 -41.17
N GLN A 128 -29.41 -13.66 -41.13
CA GLN A 128 -28.62 -14.81 -40.72
C GLN A 128 -27.65 -15.20 -41.84
N PHE A 129 -26.36 -14.99 -41.62
CA PHE A 129 -25.34 -15.06 -42.66
C PHE A 129 -25.11 -16.47 -43.21
N GLN A 130 -25.42 -17.50 -42.42
CA GLN A 130 -25.27 -18.90 -42.80
C GLN A 130 -26.01 -19.25 -44.11
N ARG A 131 -27.11 -18.55 -44.45
CA ARG A 131 -27.85 -18.81 -45.69
C ARG A 131 -27.14 -18.29 -46.94
N GLN A 132 -26.22 -17.34 -46.77
CA GLN A 132 -25.48 -16.72 -47.85
C GLN A 132 -24.14 -17.42 -48.08
N ASP A 133 -23.38 -17.60 -47.00
CA ASP A 133 -22.09 -18.28 -47.01
C ASP A 133 -21.97 -19.21 -45.79
N PRO A 134 -22.35 -20.49 -45.93
CA PRO A 134 -22.27 -21.45 -44.83
C PRO A 134 -20.85 -21.66 -44.32
N ALA A 135 -19.85 -21.67 -45.20
CA ALA A 135 -18.46 -21.95 -44.86
C ALA A 135 -17.86 -20.81 -44.05
N GLN A 136 -18.03 -19.56 -44.52
CA GLN A 136 -17.56 -18.39 -43.78
C GLN A 136 -18.34 -18.20 -42.46
N ALA A 137 -19.65 -18.46 -42.45
CA ALA A 137 -20.43 -18.43 -41.21
C ALA A 137 -19.95 -19.48 -40.20
N HIS A 138 -19.60 -20.69 -40.64
CA HIS A 138 -19.04 -21.72 -39.79
C HIS A 138 -17.68 -21.31 -39.21
N ALA A 139 -16.78 -20.76 -40.03
CA ALA A 139 -15.48 -20.29 -39.57
C ALA A 139 -15.61 -19.20 -38.48
N ILE A 140 -16.47 -18.20 -38.71
CA ILE A 140 -16.76 -17.14 -37.73
C ILE A 140 -17.36 -17.74 -36.44
N PHE A 141 -18.23 -18.74 -36.57
CA PHE A 141 -18.81 -19.43 -35.41
C PHE A 141 -17.74 -20.18 -34.59
N LEU A 142 -16.81 -20.88 -35.25
CA LEU A 142 -15.72 -21.56 -34.55
C LEU A 142 -14.84 -20.57 -33.79
N GLU A 143 -14.49 -19.45 -34.42
CA GLU A 143 -13.58 -18.45 -33.86
C GLU A 143 -14.24 -17.59 -32.76
N GLN A 144 -15.31 -16.88 -33.10
CA GLN A 144 -15.90 -15.88 -32.20
C GLN A 144 -16.89 -16.49 -31.19
N ALA A 145 -17.44 -17.69 -31.45
CA ALA A 145 -18.41 -18.30 -30.54
C ALA A 145 -17.79 -19.43 -29.71
N LEU A 146 -17.15 -20.41 -30.35
CA LEU A 146 -16.59 -21.59 -29.68
C LEU A 146 -15.22 -21.32 -29.06
N ALA A 147 -14.27 -20.78 -29.83
CA ALA A 147 -12.89 -20.56 -29.37
C ALA A 147 -12.76 -19.45 -28.31
N GLU A 148 -13.72 -18.53 -28.25
CA GLU A 148 -13.87 -17.54 -27.18
C GLU A 148 -14.83 -17.99 -26.05
N CYS A 149 -15.43 -19.18 -26.16
CA CYS A 149 -16.45 -19.66 -25.23
C CYS A 149 -17.63 -18.68 -25.01
N ALA A 150 -17.97 -17.87 -26.02
CA ALA A 150 -18.98 -16.81 -25.97
C ALA A 150 -20.43 -17.31 -26.17
N LEU A 151 -20.67 -18.61 -25.95
CA LEU A 151 -21.96 -19.27 -26.11
C LEU A 151 -22.75 -19.30 -24.80
N ASP A 152 -23.98 -18.77 -24.83
CA ASP A 152 -24.93 -18.82 -23.71
C ASP A 152 -25.81 -20.09 -23.76
N VAL A 153 -25.18 -21.25 -23.96
CA VAL A 153 -25.83 -22.56 -23.95
C VAL A 153 -25.26 -23.40 -22.82
N ARG A 154 -26.13 -24.12 -22.10
CA ARG A 154 -25.74 -25.08 -21.06
C ARG A 154 -25.33 -26.41 -21.68
N LEU A 155 -24.07 -26.50 -22.12
CA LEU A 155 -23.40 -27.74 -22.50
C LEU A 155 -22.22 -27.98 -21.56
N ASP A 156 -22.02 -29.22 -21.14
CA ASP A 156 -20.93 -29.67 -20.27
C ASP A 156 -19.55 -29.36 -20.88
N VAL A 157 -19.38 -29.59 -22.19
CA VAL A 157 -18.13 -29.25 -22.90
C VAL A 157 -17.78 -27.77 -22.82
N LEU A 158 -18.77 -26.87 -22.93
CA LEU A 158 -18.54 -25.42 -22.86
C LEU A 158 -18.17 -24.97 -21.46
N ALA A 159 -18.69 -25.64 -20.41
CA ALA A 159 -18.30 -25.36 -19.04
C ALA A 159 -16.88 -25.87 -18.74
N ALA A 160 -16.51 -27.04 -19.28
CA ALA A 160 -15.16 -27.58 -19.18
C ALA A 160 -14.14 -26.68 -19.90
N ASN A 161 -14.40 -26.34 -21.17
CA ASN A 161 -13.50 -25.50 -21.97
C ASN A 161 -13.34 -24.09 -21.39
N ARG A 162 -14.39 -23.50 -20.81
CA ARG A 162 -14.27 -22.23 -20.06
C ARG A 162 -13.32 -22.32 -18.87
N ARG A 163 -13.32 -23.44 -18.15
CA ARG A 163 -12.40 -23.65 -17.01
C ARG A 163 -10.96 -23.77 -17.50
N VAL A 164 -10.74 -24.54 -18.56
CA VAL A 164 -9.42 -24.75 -19.17
C VAL A 164 -8.88 -23.44 -19.76
N LEU A 165 -9.71 -22.66 -20.47
CA LEU A 165 -9.31 -21.34 -20.98
C LEU A 165 -8.94 -20.39 -19.84
N ALA A 166 -9.76 -20.31 -18.78
CA ALA A 166 -9.46 -19.49 -17.62
C ALA A 166 -8.20 -19.95 -16.85
N GLU A 167 -7.86 -21.23 -16.90
CA GLU A 167 -6.62 -21.79 -16.33
C GLU A 167 -5.40 -21.46 -17.20
N ALA A 168 -5.56 -21.52 -18.52
CA ALA A 168 -4.54 -21.13 -19.49
C ALA A 168 -4.22 -19.62 -19.40
N GLU A 169 -5.24 -18.76 -19.34
CA GLU A 169 -5.10 -17.31 -19.11
C GLU A 169 -4.38 -17.01 -17.78
N ARG A 170 -4.74 -17.75 -16.71
CA ARG A 170 -4.04 -17.64 -15.42
C ARG A 170 -2.57 -18.07 -15.52
N SER A 171 -2.27 -19.08 -16.32
CA SER A 171 -0.91 -19.56 -16.53
C SER A 171 -0.07 -18.54 -17.30
N GLU A 172 -0.63 -17.96 -18.36
CA GLU A 172 0.00 -16.86 -19.10
C GLU A 172 0.26 -15.65 -18.19
N ALA A 173 -0.73 -15.24 -17.39
CA ALA A 173 -0.60 -14.14 -16.45
C ALA A 173 0.46 -14.40 -15.36
N ARG A 174 0.55 -15.65 -14.86
CA ARG A 174 1.58 -16.08 -13.88
C ARG A 174 2.98 -16.02 -14.48
N GLN A 175 3.15 -16.55 -15.68
CA GLN A 175 4.45 -16.61 -16.37
C GLN A 175 4.85 -15.28 -17.02
N ARG A 176 3.94 -14.31 -17.11
CA ARG A 176 4.16 -12.98 -17.69
C ARG A 176 4.73 -13.03 -19.11
N ARG A 177 4.36 -14.05 -19.89
CA ARG A 177 4.82 -14.27 -21.27
C ARG A 177 3.66 -14.06 -22.22
N ALA A 178 3.63 -12.94 -22.94
CA ALA A 178 2.63 -12.70 -23.98
C ALA A 178 2.72 -13.79 -25.07
N GLY A 179 1.58 -14.32 -25.49
CA GLY A 179 1.51 -15.30 -26.57
C GLY A 179 1.77 -16.74 -26.12
N LEU A 180 1.75 -17.01 -24.82
CA LEU A 180 1.76 -18.38 -24.32
C LEU A 180 0.41 -19.04 -24.59
N LEU A 181 -0.69 -18.28 -24.49
CA LEU A 181 -2.03 -18.74 -24.86
C LEU A 181 -2.22 -18.58 -26.38
N LYS A 182 -2.52 -19.68 -27.06
CA LYS A 182 -2.88 -19.69 -28.48
C LYS A 182 -4.01 -18.70 -28.77
N SER A 183 -3.91 -17.96 -29.87
CA SER A 183 -4.91 -16.97 -30.32
C SER A 183 -6.30 -17.59 -30.55
N ALA A 184 -7.35 -16.75 -30.63
CA ALA A 184 -8.71 -17.23 -30.93
C ALA A 184 -8.76 -18.03 -32.25
N THR A 185 -8.03 -17.58 -33.27
CA THR A 185 -7.90 -18.26 -34.56
C THR A 185 -7.24 -19.64 -34.42
N GLU A 186 -6.15 -19.76 -33.67
CA GLU A 186 -5.48 -21.06 -33.44
C GLU A 186 -6.33 -22.01 -32.60
N ARG A 187 -7.03 -21.49 -31.59
CA ARG A 187 -8.00 -22.27 -30.81
C ARG A 187 -9.18 -22.74 -31.67
N ALA A 188 -9.61 -21.93 -32.64
CA ALA A 188 -10.66 -22.31 -33.59
C ALA A 188 -10.22 -23.49 -34.48
N GLN A 189 -8.94 -23.55 -34.88
CA GLN A 189 -8.39 -24.66 -35.67
C GLN A 189 -8.54 -26.01 -34.95
N LEU A 190 -8.53 -26.04 -33.62
CA LEU A 190 -8.76 -27.26 -32.83
C LEU A 190 -10.16 -27.85 -33.02
N PHE A 191 -11.12 -27.08 -33.55
CA PHE A 191 -12.48 -27.53 -33.84
C PHE A 191 -12.71 -27.87 -35.32
N VAL A 192 -11.80 -27.48 -36.21
CA VAL A 192 -11.93 -27.73 -37.65
C VAL A 192 -11.96 -29.24 -37.92
N GLY A 193 -12.93 -29.69 -38.71
CA GLY A 193 -13.15 -31.11 -39.01
C GLY A 193 -13.85 -31.92 -37.92
N LYS A 194 -14.10 -31.36 -36.72
CA LYS A 194 -14.83 -32.02 -35.62
C LYS A 194 -16.33 -31.72 -35.63
N LEU A 195 -16.72 -30.59 -36.23
CA LEU A 195 -18.11 -30.15 -36.37
C LEU A 195 -18.52 -30.07 -37.85
N PRO A 196 -19.76 -30.44 -38.21
CA PRO A 196 -20.28 -30.19 -39.55
C PRO A 196 -20.31 -28.70 -39.90
N GLU A 197 -19.98 -28.35 -41.14
CA GLU A 197 -20.03 -26.97 -41.67
C GLU A 197 -21.43 -26.35 -41.61
N SER A 198 -22.48 -27.18 -41.49
CA SER A 198 -23.85 -26.72 -41.32
C SER A 198 -24.15 -26.13 -39.93
N ILE A 199 -23.17 -26.02 -39.03
CA ILE A 199 -23.35 -25.48 -37.67
C ILE A 199 -22.74 -24.08 -37.58
N ALA A 200 -23.58 -23.04 -37.61
CA ALA A 200 -23.16 -21.65 -37.36
C ALA A 200 -24.06 -20.92 -36.33
N SER A 201 -24.73 -21.68 -35.46
CA SER A 201 -25.58 -21.16 -34.40
C SER A 201 -25.56 -22.02 -33.15
N ALA A 202 -25.83 -21.38 -32.01
CA ALA A 202 -26.00 -22.03 -30.71
C ALA A 202 -27.08 -23.13 -30.74
N ALA A 203 -28.20 -22.87 -31.43
CA ALA A 203 -29.29 -23.82 -31.57
C ALA A 203 -28.88 -25.05 -32.38
N ALA A 204 -28.17 -24.85 -33.50
CA ALA A 204 -27.65 -25.94 -34.33
C ALA A 204 -26.63 -26.80 -33.58
N LEU A 205 -25.71 -26.16 -32.83
CA LEU A 205 -24.75 -26.87 -31.98
C LEU A 205 -25.47 -27.70 -30.91
N GLY A 206 -26.45 -27.12 -30.22
CA GLY A 206 -27.21 -27.82 -29.18
C GLY A 206 -28.02 -29.00 -29.73
N ALA A 207 -28.60 -28.88 -30.93
CA ALA A 207 -29.32 -29.97 -31.59
C ALA A 207 -28.37 -31.11 -32.00
N TRP A 208 -27.24 -30.78 -32.61
CA TRP A 208 -26.21 -31.74 -32.98
C TRP A 208 -25.63 -32.46 -31.75
N TYR A 209 -25.34 -31.71 -30.67
CA TYR A 209 -24.72 -32.25 -29.46
C TYR A 209 -25.57 -33.36 -28.81
N LYS A 210 -26.90 -33.22 -28.84
CA LYS A 210 -27.83 -34.25 -28.32
C LYS A 210 -27.71 -35.59 -29.04
N GLN A 211 -27.40 -35.56 -30.33
CA GLN A 211 -27.29 -36.75 -31.20
C GLN A 211 -25.84 -37.24 -31.36
N ALA A 212 -24.86 -36.40 -31.01
CA ALA A 212 -23.44 -36.73 -31.10
C ALA A 212 -23.07 -37.92 -30.19
N SER A 213 -22.20 -38.79 -30.72
CA SER A 213 -21.60 -39.90 -29.97
C SER A 213 -20.68 -39.41 -28.84
N ALA A 214 -20.39 -40.27 -27.86
CA ALA A 214 -19.45 -39.95 -26.79
C ALA A 214 -18.07 -39.51 -27.32
N ALA A 215 -17.57 -40.16 -28.37
CA ALA A 215 -16.29 -39.81 -29.00
C ALA A 215 -16.31 -38.41 -29.65
N GLN A 216 -17.41 -38.06 -30.34
CA GLN A 216 -17.57 -36.74 -30.94
C GLN A 216 -17.67 -35.62 -29.89
N ARG A 217 -18.35 -35.88 -28.77
CA ARG A 217 -18.40 -34.93 -27.65
C ARG A 217 -17.04 -34.76 -26.99
N ALA A 218 -16.33 -35.87 -26.72
CA ALA A 218 -15.00 -35.85 -26.13
C ALA A 218 -13.99 -35.07 -26.99
N ALA A 219 -14.08 -35.17 -28.32
CA ALA A 219 -13.20 -34.45 -29.23
C ALA A 219 -13.30 -32.91 -29.15
N LEU A 220 -14.38 -32.37 -28.59
CA LEU A 220 -14.58 -30.93 -28.41
C LEU A 220 -13.98 -30.40 -27.09
N HIS A 221 -13.48 -31.27 -26.21
CA HIS A 221 -12.81 -30.83 -24.99
C HIS A 221 -11.39 -30.34 -25.29
N TRP A 222 -10.99 -29.27 -24.61
CA TRP A 222 -9.60 -28.85 -24.54
C TRP A 222 -8.91 -29.46 -23.32
N SER A 223 -7.64 -29.81 -23.49
CA SER A 223 -6.67 -29.90 -22.41
C SER A 223 -5.89 -28.58 -22.27
N LEU A 224 -5.15 -28.43 -21.17
CA LEU A 224 -4.30 -27.25 -20.97
C LEU A 224 -3.17 -27.19 -22.03
N ASP A 225 -2.61 -28.35 -22.37
CA ASP A 225 -1.56 -28.51 -23.40
C ASP A 225 -2.06 -28.15 -24.80
N ASP A 226 -3.36 -28.30 -25.06
CA ASP A 226 -3.94 -27.86 -26.33
C ASP A 226 -3.96 -26.34 -26.47
N LEU A 227 -4.01 -25.59 -25.36
CA LEU A 227 -4.14 -24.13 -25.36
C LEU A 227 -2.83 -23.38 -25.16
N LEU A 228 -1.85 -23.98 -24.48
CA LEU A 228 -0.56 -23.34 -24.22
C LEU A 228 0.47 -23.74 -25.28
N GLU A 229 1.36 -22.82 -25.64
CA GLU A 229 2.62 -23.19 -26.31
C GLU A 229 3.48 -23.98 -25.32
N THR A 230 4.04 -25.11 -25.76
CA THR A 230 4.82 -26.03 -24.92
C THR A 230 5.97 -25.31 -24.22
N ASP A 231 5.80 -25.02 -22.93
CA ASP A 231 6.89 -24.83 -21.99
C ASP A 231 6.45 -25.27 -20.59
N ALA A 232 7.23 -26.18 -20.02
CA ALA A 232 7.01 -26.77 -18.70
C ALA A 232 7.33 -25.74 -17.60
N GLY A 233 6.35 -24.91 -17.23
CA GLY A 233 6.44 -24.05 -16.05
C GLY A 233 6.32 -24.90 -14.77
N ALA A 234 7.42 -25.03 -14.03
CA ALA A 234 7.57 -25.87 -12.84
C ALA A 234 6.39 -25.81 -11.86
N GLU A 235 5.80 -26.97 -11.56
CA GLU A 235 4.77 -27.14 -10.54
C GLU A 235 5.16 -26.42 -9.24
N GLY A 236 4.24 -25.64 -8.67
CA GLY A 236 4.44 -24.95 -7.38
C GLY A 236 5.13 -23.59 -7.45
N ALA A 237 5.66 -23.14 -8.59
CA ALA A 237 6.33 -21.83 -8.69
C ALA A 237 5.37 -20.62 -8.49
N TYR A 238 4.09 -20.80 -8.81
CA TYR A 238 3.06 -19.75 -8.75
C TYR A 238 1.84 -20.21 -7.92
N PRO A 239 1.94 -20.19 -6.58
CA PRO A 239 0.89 -20.69 -5.69
C PRO A 239 -0.38 -19.83 -5.74
N ALA A 240 -1.54 -20.43 -5.43
CA ALA A 240 -2.81 -19.69 -5.39
C ALA A 240 -2.95 -18.80 -4.14
N ALA A 241 -2.18 -19.06 -3.09
CA ALA A 241 -2.20 -18.34 -1.82
C ALA A 241 -0.81 -18.36 -1.16
N LEU A 242 -0.56 -17.44 -0.23
CA LEU A 242 0.60 -17.45 0.66
C LEU A 242 0.17 -17.70 2.09
N GLU A 243 0.94 -18.50 2.82
CA GLU A 243 0.83 -18.59 4.27
C GLU A 243 1.58 -17.42 4.91
N LEU A 244 0.84 -16.50 5.53
CA LEU A 244 1.39 -15.31 6.20
C LEU A 244 0.64 -15.09 7.50
N ALA A 245 1.37 -14.83 8.59
CA ALA A 245 0.79 -14.65 9.93
C ALA A 245 -0.20 -15.78 10.33
N GLY A 246 0.13 -17.02 9.98
CA GLY A 246 -0.72 -18.19 10.24
C GLY A 246 -1.97 -18.32 9.36
N GLN A 247 -2.12 -17.49 8.33
CA GLN A 247 -3.31 -17.41 7.48
C GLN A 247 -3.01 -17.69 6.02
N HIS A 248 -3.96 -18.32 5.33
CA HIS A 248 -3.90 -18.58 3.88
C HIS A 248 -4.46 -17.39 3.10
N LEU A 249 -3.59 -16.51 2.64
CA LEU A 249 -3.97 -15.28 1.94
C LEU A 249 -3.95 -15.47 0.42
N PRO A 250 -5.08 -15.28 -0.29
CA PRO A 250 -5.16 -15.51 -1.74
C PRO A 250 -4.29 -14.55 -2.56
N LEU A 251 -3.72 -15.08 -3.64
CA LEU A 251 -2.97 -14.33 -4.65
C LEU A 251 -3.77 -14.16 -5.95
N GLU A 252 -3.61 -13.01 -6.58
CA GLU A 252 -4.10 -12.70 -7.92
C GLU A 252 -2.91 -12.34 -8.82
N TYR A 253 -2.86 -12.96 -10.00
CA TYR A 253 -1.80 -12.75 -10.99
C TYR A 253 -2.39 -12.00 -12.18
N ARG A 254 -1.73 -10.91 -12.58
CA ARG A 254 -2.12 -10.14 -13.75
C ARG A 254 -0.88 -9.78 -14.57
N TYR A 255 -0.99 -9.96 -15.87
CA TYR A 255 0.01 -9.52 -16.83
C TYR A 255 -0.59 -8.44 -17.72
N THR A 256 -0.36 -7.19 -17.33
CA THR A 256 -0.83 -6.02 -18.07
C THR A 256 0.23 -4.92 -17.94
N PRO A 257 1.36 -5.04 -18.67
CA PRO A 257 2.47 -4.11 -18.55
C PRO A 257 2.03 -2.65 -18.62
N GLY A 258 2.44 -1.85 -17.62
CA GLY A 258 2.09 -0.43 -17.51
C GLY A 258 0.83 -0.14 -16.68
N SER A 259 0.03 -1.14 -16.31
CA SER A 259 -1.07 -0.98 -15.35
C SER A 259 -0.56 -0.99 -13.90
N ASP A 260 -1.23 -0.25 -13.00
CA ASP A 260 -0.89 -0.28 -11.56
C ASP A 260 -1.14 -1.67 -10.94
N ASP A 261 -2.08 -2.45 -11.46
CA ASP A 261 -2.38 -3.79 -10.94
C ASP A 261 -1.56 -4.92 -11.60
N ASP A 262 -0.55 -4.57 -12.41
CA ASP A 262 0.38 -5.53 -13.01
C ASP A 262 1.25 -6.24 -11.97
N GLY A 263 1.43 -7.55 -12.17
CA GLY A 263 2.21 -8.42 -11.29
C GLY A 263 1.34 -9.24 -10.34
N ILE A 264 1.78 -9.36 -9.09
CA ILE A 264 1.14 -10.20 -8.08
C ILE A 264 0.45 -9.32 -7.04
N THR A 265 -0.83 -9.57 -6.82
CA THR A 265 -1.63 -8.93 -5.77
C THR A 265 -2.01 -9.93 -4.67
N LEU A 266 -1.64 -9.64 -3.43
CA LEU A 266 -2.05 -10.33 -2.21
C LEU A 266 -3.35 -9.74 -1.67
N ARG A 267 -4.38 -10.56 -1.46
CA ARG A 267 -5.67 -10.14 -0.90
C ARG A 267 -5.63 -10.26 0.63
N VAL A 268 -5.83 -9.15 1.31
CA VAL A 268 -5.62 -9.04 2.77
C VAL A 268 -6.87 -8.48 3.45
N PRO A 269 -7.49 -9.21 4.38
CA PRO A 269 -8.51 -8.65 5.27
C PRO A 269 -7.94 -7.51 6.12
N LEU A 270 -8.71 -6.43 6.33
CA LEU A 270 -8.26 -5.25 7.08
C LEU A 270 -7.69 -5.60 8.46
N ALA A 271 -8.30 -6.56 9.17
CA ALA A 271 -7.84 -7.04 10.49
C ALA A 271 -6.41 -7.64 10.47
N LEU A 272 -5.92 -8.10 9.32
CA LEU A 272 -4.61 -8.73 9.18
C LEU A 272 -3.50 -7.78 8.73
N LEU A 273 -3.85 -6.54 8.34
CA LEU A 273 -2.89 -5.60 7.75
C LEU A 273 -1.68 -5.31 8.66
N ASN A 274 -1.93 -5.12 9.95
CA ASN A 274 -0.88 -4.84 10.94
C ASN A 274 -0.04 -6.08 11.26
N ALA A 275 -0.58 -7.29 11.06
CA ALA A 275 0.10 -8.56 11.34
C ALA A 275 1.08 -8.98 10.23
N LEU A 276 1.00 -8.42 9.01
CA LEU A 276 1.82 -8.87 7.89
C LEU A 276 3.34 -8.68 8.12
N PRO A 277 4.17 -9.73 7.96
CA PRO A 277 5.62 -9.56 8.03
C PRO A 277 6.13 -8.85 6.76
N GLU A 278 6.50 -7.56 6.88
CA GLU A 278 6.96 -6.74 5.74
C GLU A 278 8.17 -7.38 5.04
N ALA A 279 9.14 -7.83 5.84
CA ALA A 279 10.33 -8.52 5.36
C ALA A 279 9.97 -9.75 4.51
N ARG A 280 8.98 -10.54 4.93
CA ARG A 280 8.54 -11.73 4.20
C ARG A 280 7.88 -11.42 2.87
N LEU A 281 7.17 -10.30 2.75
CA LEU A 281 6.56 -9.88 1.47
C LEU A 281 7.62 -9.58 0.40
N GLN A 282 8.84 -9.21 0.81
CA GLN A 282 9.94 -8.91 -0.10
C GLN A 282 10.37 -10.15 -0.92
N TRP A 283 10.23 -11.35 -0.35
CA TRP A 283 10.61 -12.63 -0.97
C TRP A 283 9.68 -13.09 -2.09
N LEU A 284 8.57 -12.38 -2.36
CA LEU A 284 7.60 -12.72 -3.41
C LEU A 284 7.17 -14.21 -3.38
N VAL A 285 6.77 -14.71 -4.54
CA VAL A 285 6.53 -16.13 -4.85
C VAL A 285 7.74 -16.71 -5.58
N PRO A 286 7.96 -18.04 -5.53
CA PRO A 286 9.14 -18.67 -6.13
C PRO A 286 9.34 -18.34 -7.61
N GLY A 287 8.27 -18.27 -8.39
CA GLY A 287 8.30 -18.02 -9.83
C GLY A 287 8.77 -16.63 -10.26
N LEU A 288 8.74 -15.62 -9.37
CA LEU A 288 9.27 -14.27 -9.65
C LEU A 288 10.50 -13.91 -8.80
N LEU A 289 10.82 -14.71 -7.78
CA LEU A 289 11.94 -14.41 -6.88
C LEU A 289 13.27 -14.41 -7.63
N ALA A 290 13.50 -15.37 -8.54
CA ALA A 290 14.74 -15.43 -9.31
C ALA A 290 14.92 -14.18 -10.21
N GLU A 291 13.86 -13.69 -10.85
CA GLU A 291 13.90 -12.45 -11.63
C GLU A 291 14.24 -11.25 -10.73
N LYS A 292 13.56 -11.14 -9.58
CA LYS A 292 13.81 -10.10 -8.59
C LYS A 292 15.26 -10.06 -8.14
N ILE A 293 15.83 -11.21 -7.77
CA ILE A 293 17.22 -11.31 -7.32
C ILE A 293 18.18 -10.95 -8.45
N ALA A 294 17.91 -11.40 -9.68
CA ALA A 294 18.73 -11.03 -10.82
C ALA A 294 18.72 -9.51 -11.06
N GLU A 295 17.57 -8.84 -10.98
CA GLU A 295 17.48 -7.38 -11.08
C GLU A 295 18.20 -6.67 -9.93
N MET A 296 18.05 -7.15 -8.70
CA MET A 296 18.81 -6.63 -7.55
C MET A 296 20.33 -6.74 -7.77
N ILE A 297 20.82 -7.86 -8.30
CA ILE A 297 22.25 -8.03 -8.62
C ILE A 297 22.68 -7.07 -9.74
N ARG A 298 21.85 -6.90 -10.79
CA ARG A 298 22.16 -5.94 -11.89
C ARG A 298 22.19 -4.50 -11.42
N GLY A 299 21.37 -4.14 -10.43
CA GLY A 299 21.32 -2.82 -9.81
C GLY A 299 22.54 -2.46 -8.96
N LEU A 300 23.35 -3.44 -8.55
CA LEU A 300 24.54 -3.21 -7.73
C LEU A 300 25.56 -2.25 -8.39
N PRO A 301 26.36 -1.52 -7.58
CA PRO A 301 27.50 -0.74 -8.06
C PRO A 301 28.42 -1.58 -8.96
N ARG A 302 29.02 -0.94 -9.97
CA ARG A 302 29.86 -1.62 -10.99
C ARG A 302 31.00 -2.45 -10.38
N SER A 303 31.59 -1.98 -9.27
CA SER A 303 32.65 -2.67 -8.54
C SER A 303 32.19 -4.02 -7.98
N LEU A 304 30.97 -4.09 -7.42
CA LEU A 304 30.40 -5.29 -6.84
C LEU A 304 29.80 -6.22 -7.91
N ARG A 305 29.04 -5.65 -8.87
CA ARG A 305 28.31 -6.39 -9.91
C ARG A 305 29.19 -7.30 -10.76
N ARG A 306 30.43 -6.89 -11.07
CA ARG A 306 31.38 -7.69 -11.87
C ARG A 306 31.69 -9.06 -11.28
N ASN A 307 31.49 -9.24 -9.97
CA ASN A 307 31.73 -10.51 -9.27
C ASN A 307 30.55 -11.49 -9.35
N PHE A 308 29.41 -11.07 -9.91
CA PHE A 308 28.15 -11.82 -9.91
C PHE A 308 27.57 -11.96 -11.32
N VAL A 309 28.44 -12.20 -12.31
CA VAL A 309 28.06 -12.39 -13.72
C VAL A 309 28.22 -13.88 -14.06
N PRO A 310 27.20 -14.56 -14.63
CA PRO A 310 25.86 -14.04 -15.01
C PRO A 310 24.89 -13.91 -13.83
N ALA A 311 24.23 -12.75 -13.68
CA ALA A 311 23.28 -12.49 -12.59
C ALA A 311 22.14 -13.52 -12.47
N PRO A 312 21.54 -14.03 -13.57
CA PRO A 312 20.50 -15.06 -13.49
C PRO A 312 20.96 -16.37 -12.83
N ASP A 313 22.24 -16.73 -12.95
CA ASP A 313 22.77 -17.98 -12.42
C ASP A 313 22.88 -17.90 -10.88
N TYR A 314 23.41 -16.79 -10.38
CA TYR A 314 23.44 -16.49 -8.94
C TYR A 314 22.04 -16.39 -8.34
N ALA A 315 21.08 -15.82 -9.08
CA ALA A 315 19.70 -15.72 -8.63
C ALA A 315 19.04 -17.11 -8.50
N ARG A 316 19.20 -18.00 -9.49
CA ARG A 316 18.69 -19.37 -9.41
C ARG A 316 19.34 -20.14 -8.26
N ALA A 317 20.66 -19.98 -8.07
CA ALA A 317 21.38 -20.63 -6.99
C ALA A 317 20.91 -20.14 -5.60
N PHE A 318 20.64 -18.83 -5.43
CA PHE A 318 20.04 -18.28 -4.22
C PHE A 318 18.68 -18.90 -3.92
N CYS A 319 17.77 -18.93 -4.91
CA CYS A 319 16.43 -19.49 -4.74
C CYS A 319 16.44 -20.99 -4.41
N ALA A 320 17.45 -21.73 -4.86
CA ALA A 320 17.62 -23.15 -4.52
C ALA A 320 18.19 -23.37 -3.11
N ALA A 321 18.99 -22.43 -2.61
CA ALA A 321 19.68 -22.55 -1.33
C ALA A 321 18.92 -21.94 -0.14
N GLU A 322 18.09 -20.92 -0.38
CA GLU A 322 17.46 -20.13 0.68
C GLU A 322 15.94 -20.20 0.62
N ALA A 323 15.32 -20.55 1.76
CA ALA A 323 13.87 -20.57 1.91
C ALA A 323 13.33 -19.21 2.40
N PRO A 324 12.14 -18.78 1.96
CA PRO A 324 11.51 -17.55 2.44
C PRO A 324 11.24 -17.54 3.95
N ARG A 325 11.53 -16.42 4.62
CA ARG A 325 11.37 -16.23 6.06
C ARG A 325 11.15 -14.75 6.40
N ASP A 326 10.91 -14.45 7.69
CA ASP A 326 10.72 -13.10 8.21
C ASP A 326 12.05 -12.34 8.38
N GLU A 327 12.87 -12.30 7.32
CA GLU A 327 14.13 -11.56 7.24
C GLU A 327 14.15 -10.71 5.96
N ALA A 328 14.74 -9.52 6.01
CA ALA A 328 14.83 -8.65 4.84
C ALA A 328 15.59 -9.35 3.70
N LEU A 329 15.03 -9.29 2.48
CA LEU A 329 15.57 -10.03 1.34
C LEU A 329 17.00 -9.60 0.99
N SER A 330 17.30 -8.29 1.09
CA SER A 330 18.64 -7.74 0.85
C SER A 330 19.68 -8.29 1.83
N ARG A 331 19.31 -8.48 3.10
CA ARG A 331 20.18 -9.05 4.13
C ARG A 331 20.49 -10.52 3.85
N ALA A 332 19.46 -11.32 3.56
CA ALA A 332 19.64 -12.72 3.20
C ALA A 332 20.47 -12.89 1.92
N LEU A 333 20.21 -12.07 0.89
CA LEU A 333 20.97 -12.08 -0.35
C LEU A 333 22.44 -11.67 -0.15
N ALA A 334 22.70 -10.59 0.60
CA ALA A 334 24.07 -10.16 0.91
C ALA A 334 24.86 -11.25 1.64
N ALA A 335 24.25 -11.89 2.65
CA ALA A 335 24.87 -12.98 3.39
C ALA A 335 25.17 -14.18 2.48
N TYR A 336 24.24 -14.55 1.60
CA TYR A 336 24.43 -15.62 0.62
C TYR A 336 25.56 -15.31 -0.36
N LEU A 337 25.55 -14.13 -1.00
CA LEU A 337 26.55 -13.75 -1.99
C LEU A 337 27.94 -13.67 -1.38
N ARG A 338 28.06 -13.10 -0.17
CA ARG A 338 29.31 -13.08 0.59
C ARG A 338 29.84 -14.48 0.90
N ARG A 339 28.95 -15.42 1.27
CA ARG A 339 29.31 -16.82 1.55
C ARG A 339 29.85 -17.53 0.30
N VAL A 340 29.26 -17.28 -0.87
CA VAL A 340 29.62 -17.99 -2.11
C VAL A 340 30.81 -17.36 -2.84
N SER A 341 31.01 -16.04 -2.77
CA SER A 341 32.08 -15.35 -3.51
C SER A 341 33.23 -14.82 -2.63
N GLY A 342 33.03 -14.71 -1.30
CA GLY A 342 33.99 -14.07 -0.39
C GLY A 342 34.05 -12.53 -0.51
N VAL A 343 33.28 -11.92 -1.41
CA VAL A 343 33.25 -10.46 -1.60
C VAL A 343 32.55 -9.79 -0.42
N ALA A 344 33.12 -8.69 0.08
CA ALA A 344 32.49 -7.86 1.10
C ALA A 344 31.29 -7.11 0.50
N ILE A 345 30.08 -7.59 0.79
CA ILE A 345 28.80 -7.00 0.38
C ILE A 345 27.86 -7.00 1.60
N GLY A 346 27.14 -5.88 1.79
CA GLY A 346 26.17 -5.65 2.85
C GLY A 346 24.75 -5.49 2.33
N ALA A 347 23.78 -5.39 3.24
CA ALA A 347 22.37 -5.20 2.87
C ALA A 347 22.12 -3.78 2.31
N GLU A 348 22.89 -2.82 2.79
CA GLU A 348 22.94 -1.41 2.39
C GLU A 348 23.38 -1.21 0.94
N ASP A 349 24.16 -2.14 0.37
CA ASP A 349 24.57 -2.06 -1.04
C ASP A 349 23.39 -2.24 -2.01
N PHE A 350 22.28 -2.80 -1.52
CA PHE A 350 21.03 -2.92 -2.27
C PHE A 350 20.08 -1.74 -2.06
N SER A 351 20.45 -0.76 -1.22
CA SER A 351 19.62 0.42 -0.99
C SER A 351 19.57 1.32 -2.22
N GLY A 352 18.38 1.82 -2.56
CA GLY A 352 18.17 2.69 -3.73
C GLY A 352 18.12 1.98 -5.09
N ILE A 353 18.15 0.64 -5.12
CA ILE A 353 17.92 -0.10 -6.38
C ILE A 353 16.43 -0.05 -6.73
N GLU A 354 16.11 0.59 -7.84
CA GLU A 354 14.75 0.61 -8.38
C GLU A 354 14.46 -0.68 -9.13
N LEU A 355 13.51 -1.45 -8.61
CA LEU A 355 13.02 -2.66 -9.28
C LEU A 355 11.73 -2.35 -10.05
N PRO A 356 11.50 -3.02 -11.18
CA PRO A 356 10.21 -2.99 -11.87
C PRO A 356 9.01 -3.19 -10.92
N PRO A 357 7.87 -2.48 -11.12
CA PRO A 357 6.72 -2.56 -10.21
C PRO A 357 6.17 -3.97 -10.00
N HIS A 358 6.23 -4.85 -11.01
CA HIS A 358 5.74 -6.23 -10.91
C HIS A 358 6.60 -7.14 -10.01
N LEU A 359 7.82 -6.70 -9.64
CA LEU A 359 8.71 -7.39 -8.70
C LEU A 359 8.52 -6.91 -7.25
N HIS A 360 7.45 -6.15 -7.01
CA HIS A 360 6.94 -5.83 -5.70
C HIS A 360 5.56 -6.45 -5.53
N LEU A 361 5.35 -7.13 -4.39
CA LEU A 361 4.04 -7.67 -4.06
C LEU A 361 3.08 -6.50 -3.81
N ARG A 362 1.99 -6.44 -4.57
CA ARG A 362 0.91 -5.49 -4.33
C ARG A 362 -0.02 -6.04 -3.26
N VAL A 363 -0.39 -5.24 -2.29
CA VAL A 363 -1.34 -5.59 -1.22
C VAL A 363 -2.69 -4.95 -1.54
N LEU A 364 -3.76 -5.74 -1.52
CA LEU A 364 -5.14 -5.30 -1.71
C LEU A 364 -5.89 -5.50 -0.40
N VAL A 365 -6.20 -4.39 0.28
CA VAL A 365 -6.89 -4.38 1.58
C VAL A 365 -8.40 -4.46 1.36
N ARG A 366 -9.06 -5.38 2.07
CA ARG A 366 -10.50 -5.61 1.99
C ARG A 366 -11.18 -5.47 3.35
N ASP A 367 -12.42 -5.02 3.35
CA ASP A 367 -13.27 -5.03 4.54
C ASP A 367 -13.84 -6.43 4.84
N GLY A 368 -14.66 -6.54 5.90
CA GLY A 368 -15.34 -7.78 6.28
C GLY A 368 -16.43 -8.24 5.30
N ALA A 369 -16.92 -7.36 4.42
CA ALA A 369 -17.88 -7.70 3.37
C ALA A 369 -17.20 -8.11 2.05
N GLY A 370 -15.86 -8.01 1.98
CA GLY A 370 -15.05 -8.33 0.82
C GLY A 370 -14.88 -7.18 -0.18
N ALA A 371 -15.35 -5.97 0.14
CA ALA A 371 -15.15 -4.78 -0.67
C ALA A 371 -13.69 -4.30 -0.57
N VAL A 372 -13.17 -3.76 -1.67
CA VAL A 372 -11.81 -3.22 -1.72
C VAL A 372 -11.78 -1.85 -1.05
N LEU A 373 -10.94 -1.70 -0.03
CA LEU A 373 -10.73 -0.44 0.68
C LEU A 373 -9.57 0.36 0.08
N ASP A 374 -8.45 -0.32 -0.20
CA ASP A 374 -7.22 0.30 -0.66
C ASP A 374 -6.30 -0.73 -1.34
N ALA A 375 -5.33 -0.27 -2.11
CA ALA A 375 -4.31 -1.11 -2.70
C ALA A 375 -2.98 -0.36 -2.88
N GLY A 376 -1.86 -1.07 -2.72
CA GLY A 376 -0.55 -0.48 -2.93
C GLY A 376 0.59 -1.49 -2.78
N ARG A 377 1.80 -1.09 -3.19
CA ARG A 377 3.02 -1.90 -3.07
C ARG A 377 3.85 -1.56 -1.82
N ASP A 378 3.54 -0.44 -1.19
CA ASP A 378 4.17 0.00 0.06
C ASP A 378 3.26 -0.33 1.25
N LEU A 379 3.64 -1.37 2.00
CA LEU A 379 2.94 -1.81 3.19
C LEU A 379 3.00 -0.76 4.31
N ALA A 380 4.09 -0.01 4.44
CA ALA A 380 4.23 1.02 5.46
C ALA A 380 3.25 2.16 5.23
N THR A 381 3.09 2.61 3.98
CA THR A 381 2.07 3.61 3.61
C THR A 381 0.65 3.10 3.86
N LEU A 382 0.34 1.85 3.47
CA LEU A 382 -0.98 1.25 3.74
C LEU A 382 -1.27 1.18 5.24
N ARG A 383 -0.28 0.78 6.06
CA ARG A 383 -0.39 0.76 7.52
C ARG A 383 -0.59 2.14 8.11
N ALA A 384 0.18 3.14 7.68
CA ALA A 384 0.04 4.49 8.19
C ALA A 384 -1.38 5.03 8.02
N ARG A 385 -2.04 4.70 6.89
CA ARG A 385 -3.43 5.11 6.62
C ARG A 385 -4.47 4.30 7.39
N TRP A 386 -4.29 2.99 7.50
CA TRP A 386 -5.33 2.07 7.98
C TRP A 386 -5.07 1.43 9.35
N SER A 387 -3.94 1.72 10.02
CA SER A 387 -3.55 1.04 11.27
C SER A 387 -4.62 1.08 12.35
N GLY A 388 -5.23 2.26 12.58
CA GLY A 388 -6.31 2.40 13.57
C GLY A 388 -7.56 1.59 13.22
N ALA A 389 -7.98 1.62 11.96
CA ALA A 389 -9.12 0.85 11.47
C ALA A 389 -8.84 -0.67 11.48
N ALA A 390 -7.62 -1.07 11.13
CA ALA A 390 -7.13 -2.45 11.20
C ALA A 390 -7.12 -2.96 12.64
N ARG A 391 -6.64 -2.16 13.60
CA ARG A 391 -6.63 -2.51 15.02
C ARG A 391 -8.04 -2.64 15.59
N ASN A 392 -8.97 -1.76 15.19
CA ASN A 392 -10.37 -1.87 15.58
C ASN A 392 -11.03 -3.12 14.96
N ALA A 393 -10.78 -3.38 13.67
CA ALA A 393 -11.29 -4.56 12.99
C ALA A 393 -10.72 -5.85 13.62
N PHE A 394 -9.44 -5.87 13.98
CA PHE A 394 -8.82 -6.97 14.71
C PHE A 394 -9.48 -7.15 16.08
N ALA A 395 -9.54 -6.10 16.90
CA ALA A 395 -10.15 -6.12 18.24
C ALA A 395 -11.61 -6.61 18.25
N GLN A 396 -12.41 -6.27 17.23
CA GLN A 396 -13.79 -6.75 17.10
C GLN A 396 -13.89 -8.25 16.78
N HIS A 397 -12.88 -8.82 16.10
CA HIS A 397 -12.84 -10.23 15.72
C HIS A 397 -12.03 -11.10 16.70
N SER A 398 -11.12 -10.50 17.49
CA SER A 398 -10.25 -11.19 18.44
C SER A 398 -10.69 -10.97 19.89
N ALA A 399 -11.25 -12.02 20.50
CA ALA A 399 -11.42 -12.23 21.95
C ALA A 399 -11.80 -10.98 22.77
N ALA A 400 -13.05 -10.52 22.64
CA ALA A 400 -13.63 -9.45 23.46
C ALA A 400 -13.47 -9.69 24.97
N ASP A 401 -13.37 -10.96 25.40
CA ASP A 401 -13.24 -11.37 26.81
C ASP A 401 -11.88 -11.02 27.45
N VAL A 402 -10.87 -10.63 26.66
CA VAL A 402 -9.50 -10.33 27.16
C VAL A 402 -9.23 -8.83 27.28
N GLN A 403 -10.16 -7.95 26.87
CA GLN A 403 -9.95 -6.51 26.93
C GLN A 403 -10.57 -5.89 28.19
N ARG A 404 -9.81 -5.06 28.90
CA ARG A 404 -10.29 -4.30 30.07
C ARG A 404 -9.70 -2.90 30.05
N GLU A 405 -10.53 -1.90 30.30
CA GLU A 405 -10.11 -0.51 30.45
C GLU A 405 -10.06 -0.14 31.95
N ASP A 406 -9.36 0.94 32.29
CA ASP A 406 -9.30 1.51 33.64
C ASP A 406 -8.89 0.53 34.77
N VAL A 407 -7.91 -0.33 34.47
CA VAL A 407 -7.30 -1.23 35.43
C VAL A 407 -6.43 -0.44 36.41
N ALA A 408 -6.83 -0.40 37.67
CA ALA A 408 -6.13 0.33 38.74
C ALA A 408 -5.07 -0.51 39.50
N GLY A 409 -5.04 -1.83 39.29
CA GLY A 409 -4.11 -2.74 39.95
C GLY A 409 -4.03 -4.09 39.24
N PHE A 410 -3.00 -4.89 39.55
CA PHE A 410 -2.83 -6.21 38.95
C PHE A 410 -3.77 -7.24 39.61
N ASP A 411 -5.03 -7.27 39.19
CA ASP A 411 -6.07 -8.17 39.69
C ASP A 411 -6.23 -9.46 38.86
N PHE A 412 -5.46 -9.59 37.78
CA PHE A 412 -5.38 -10.80 36.97
C PHE A 412 -4.70 -11.93 37.74
N GLU A 413 -5.06 -13.17 37.43
CA GLU A 413 -4.29 -14.34 37.90
C GLU A 413 -3.02 -14.49 37.04
N GLU A 414 -3.23 -14.54 35.73
CA GLU A 414 -2.20 -14.56 34.69
C GLU A 414 -2.70 -13.82 33.45
N ILE A 415 -1.81 -13.07 32.80
CA ILE A 415 -2.00 -12.50 31.47
C ILE A 415 -1.21 -13.38 30.48
N PRO A 416 -1.86 -14.16 29.60
CA PRO A 416 -1.15 -15.06 28.71
C PRO A 416 -0.30 -14.28 27.68
N LEU A 417 0.84 -14.87 27.28
CA LEU A 417 1.71 -14.31 26.24
C LEU A 417 1.03 -14.24 24.86
N ARG A 418 0.13 -15.19 24.59
CA ARG A 418 -0.59 -15.33 23.32
C ARG A 418 -1.98 -15.89 23.60
N VAL A 419 -2.98 -15.39 22.90
CA VAL A 419 -4.33 -15.95 22.84
C VAL A 419 -4.72 -16.16 21.38
N HIS A 420 -5.46 -17.23 21.10
CA HIS A 420 -5.99 -17.48 19.76
C HIS A 420 -7.39 -16.87 19.66
N GLY A 421 -7.56 -15.87 18.79
CA GLY A 421 -8.85 -15.22 18.54
C GLY A 421 -9.82 -16.08 17.72
N ALA A 422 -11.09 -15.68 17.71
CA ALA A 422 -12.11 -16.30 16.86
C ALA A 422 -11.75 -16.05 15.38
N GLY A 423 -11.23 -17.06 14.71
CA GLY A 423 -10.67 -16.95 13.34
C GLY A 423 -9.22 -17.43 13.19
N GLY A 424 -8.61 -17.99 14.24
CA GLY A 424 -7.26 -18.54 14.19
C GLY A 424 -6.16 -17.47 14.18
N LEU A 425 -6.49 -16.24 14.54
CA LEU A 425 -5.55 -15.14 14.65
C LEU A 425 -4.84 -15.18 15.99
N ASP A 426 -3.51 -15.22 15.97
CA ASP A 426 -2.71 -15.00 17.17
C ASP A 426 -2.84 -13.54 17.61
N ALA A 427 -3.23 -13.36 18.86
CA ALA A 427 -3.33 -12.07 19.52
C ALA A 427 -2.42 -12.06 20.75
N PHE A 428 -1.79 -10.93 21.03
CA PHE A 428 -0.80 -10.77 22.08
C PHE A 428 -1.33 -9.79 23.13
N PRO A 429 -1.85 -10.27 24.27
CA PRO A 429 -2.34 -9.41 25.34
C PRO A 429 -1.20 -8.62 26.00
N ALA A 430 -1.46 -7.35 26.27
CA ALA A 430 -0.52 -6.44 26.89
C ALA A 430 -1.23 -5.37 27.73
N LEU A 431 -0.53 -4.91 28.76
CA LEU A 431 -0.97 -3.80 29.59
C LEU A 431 -0.52 -2.50 28.91
N VAL A 432 -1.40 -1.51 28.80
CA VAL A 432 -1.16 -0.27 28.06
C VAL A 432 -1.29 0.90 29.02
N ASP A 433 -0.25 1.72 29.12
CA ASP A 433 -0.26 2.94 29.94
C ASP A 433 -1.29 3.96 29.42
N GLN A 434 -2.23 4.38 30.27
CA GLN A 434 -3.21 5.43 30.00
C GLN A 434 -2.95 6.70 30.84
N GLY A 435 -1.81 6.77 31.51
CA GLY A 435 -1.41 7.86 32.40
C GLY A 435 -1.95 7.67 33.81
N GLY A 436 -3.27 7.79 33.99
CA GLY A 436 -3.93 7.63 35.30
C GLY A 436 -4.31 6.19 35.66
N SER A 437 -4.40 5.34 34.64
CA SER A 437 -4.81 3.93 34.73
C SER A 437 -4.03 3.11 33.69
N VAL A 438 -4.32 1.82 33.62
CA VAL A 438 -3.79 0.91 32.61
C VAL A 438 -4.94 0.18 31.93
N ALA A 439 -4.82 -0.13 30.65
CA ALA A 439 -5.76 -1.01 29.95
C ALA A 439 -5.11 -2.34 29.59
N LEU A 440 -5.85 -3.44 29.68
CA LEU A 440 -5.48 -4.71 29.06
C LEU A 440 -6.03 -4.71 27.62
N ARG A 441 -5.13 -4.75 26.63
CA ARG A 441 -5.47 -4.76 25.20
C ARG A 441 -4.75 -5.88 24.48
N VAL A 442 -5.28 -6.27 23.33
CA VAL A 442 -4.65 -7.25 22.45
C VAL A 442 -3.98 -6.55 21.27
N PHE A 443 -2.81 -7.06 20.89
CA PHE A 443 -2.01 -6.57 19.77
C PHE A 443 -1.87 -7.66 18.72
N GLU A 444 -1.69 -7.25 17.48
CA GLU A 444 -1.46 -8.14 16.34
C GLU A 444 -0.02 -8.66 16.28
N ARG A 445 0.91 -7.95 16.94
CA ARG A 445 2.35 -8.26 16.95
C ARG A 445 2.90 -8.38 18.36
N SER A 446 3.77 -9.36 18.55
CA SER A 446 4.37 -9.68 19.86
C SER A 446 5.36 -8.61 20.35
N ASP A 447 6.09 -7.96 19.45
CA ASP A 447 7.08 -6.92 19.77
C ASP A 447 6.40 -5.63 20.28
N GLU A 448 5.35 -5.19 19.60
CA GLU A 448 4.52 -4.06 20.04
C GLU A 448 3.85 -4.36 21.38
N ALA A 449 3.30 -5.58 21.53
CA ALA A 449 2.68 -6.03 22.77
C ALA A 449 3.68 -6.01 23.93
N ALA A 450 4.89 -6.53 23.73
CA ALA A 450 5.93 -6.57 24.76
C ALA A 450 6.34 -5.15 25.20
N ALA A 451 6.57 -4.25 24.25
CA ALA A 451 6.92 -2.86 24.55
C ALA A 451 5.81 -2.14 25.32
N ALA A 452 4.56 -2.27 24.87
CA ALA A 452 3.40 -1.70 25.56
C ALA A 452 3.27 -2.29 26.97
N HIS A 453 3.33 -3.62 27.09
CA HIS A 453 3.18 -4.34 28.36
C HIS A 453 4.19 -3.89 29.41
N ARG A 454 5.48 -3.73 29.04
CA ARG A 454 6.51 -3.22 29.96
C ARG A 454 6.13 -1.85 30.52
N HIS A 455 5.69 -0.92 29.67
CA HIS A 455 5.25 0.41 30.11
C HIS A 455 3.99 0.34 30.99
N GLY A 456 3.02 -0.51 30.63
CA GLY A 456 1.83 -0.74 31.44
C GLY A 456 2.14 -1.33 32.82
N VAL A 457 3.05 -2.28 32.93
CA VAL A 457 3.52 -2.83 34.22
C VAL A 457 4.19 -1.75 35.06
N MET A 458 5.08 -0.95 34.47
CA MET A 458 5.72 0.18 35.17
C MET A 458 4.69 1.17 35.70
N ARG A 459 3.64 1.48 34.92
CA ARG A 459 2.52 2.34 35.37
C ARG A 459 1.78 1.72 36.55
N LEU A 460 1.38 0.44 36.47
CA LEU A 460 0.70 -0.24 37.56
C LEU A 460 1.55 -0.28 38.84
N LEU A 461 2.86 -0.49 38.73
CA LEU A 461 3.77 -0.47 39.87
C LEU A 461 3.81 0.92 40.53
N ARG A 462 3.86 2.00 39.76
CA ARG A 462 3.77 3.37 40.29
C ARG A 462 2.46 3.62 41.03
N LEU A 463 1.34 3.19 40.45
CA LEU A 463 0.02 3.31 41.08
C LEU A 463 -0.01 2.52 42.40
N ALA A 464 0.47 1.28 42.39
CA ALA A 464 0.52 0.41 43.56
C ALA A 464 1.44 0.93 44.67
N LEU A 465 2.52 1.65 44.33
CA LEU A 465 3.50 2.21 45.27
C LEU A 465 3.21 3.65 45.71
N THR A 466 2.02 4.20 45.38
CA THR A 466 1.68 5.61 45.67
C THR A 466 1.87 5.98 47.15
N THR A 467 1.57 5.06 48.07
CA THR A 467 1.70 5.30 49.52
C THR A 467 3.15 5.33 49.96
N GLU A 468 3.96 4.42 49.43
CA GLU A 468 5.39 4.25 49.67
C GLU A 468 6.16 5.44 49.12
N ILE A 469 5.84 5.89 47.91
CA ILE A 469 6.38 7.09 47.28
C ILE A 469 6.13 8.32 48.15
N LYS A 470 4.87 8.55 48.56
CA LYS A 470 4.50 9.67 49.45
C LYS A 470 5.20 9.58 50.81
N ARG A 471 5.35 8.37 51.36
CA ARG A 471 6.05 8.14 52.63
C ARG A 471 7.55 8.45 52.50
N ALA A 472 8.21 7.91 51.49
CA ALA A 472 9.62 8.17 51.21
C ALA A 472 9.89 9.67 51.03
N ALA A 473 9.06 10.35 50.24
CA ALA A 473 9.21 11.79 50.00
C ALA A 473 9.03 12.62 51.28
N ARG A 474 8.18 12.21 52.21
CA ARG A 474 8.03 12.89 53.51
C ARG A 474 9.20 12.62 54.46
N GLN A 475 9.78 11.42 54.40
CA GLN A 475 10.84 10.99 55.32
C GLN A 475 12.25 11.36 54.86
N LEU A 476 12.43 11.76 53.59
CA LEU A 476 13.74 12.15 53.07
C LEU A 476 14.35 13.33 53.86
N PRO A 477 15.53 13.14 54.47
CA PRO A 477 16.19 14.14 55.31
C PRO A 477 16.95 15.17 54.46
N LEU A 478 16.23 15.99 53.72
CA LEU A 478 16.81 17.09 52.94
C LEU A 478 17.40 18.16 53.88
N ALA A 479 18.70 18.43 53.77
CA ALA A 479 19.37 19.43 54.59
C ALA A 479 18.81 20.86 54.35
N GLN A 480 18.62 21.63 55.43
CA GLN A 480 18.06 23.00 55.35
C GLN A 480 18.88 23.93 54.44
N GLY A 481 20.21 23.79 54.47
CA GLY A 481 21.09 24.57 53.59
C GLY A 481 20.89 24.27 52.10
N VAL A 482 20.61 23.02 51.74
CA VAL A 482 20.30 22.61 50.36
C VAL A 482 18.94 23.14 49.95
N ALA A 483 17.93 23.04 50.83
CA ALA A 483 16.60 23.58 50.58
C ALA A 483 16.61 25.09 50.29
N LEU A 484 17.42 25.86 51.03
CA LEU A 484 17.58 27.30 50.79
C LEU A 484 18.24 27.61 49.44
N ARG A 485 19.26 26.82 49.05
CA ARG A 485 19.93 26.95 47.75
C ARG A 485 19.03 26.56 46.58
N TRP A 486 18.11 25.62 46.80
CA TRP A 486 17.12 25.16 45.81
C TRP A 486 15.93 26.11 45.63
N ALA A 487 15.62 26.95 46.62
CA ALA A 487 14.47 27.85 46.63
C ALA A 487 14.24 28.67 45.33
N PRO A 488 15.27 29.13 44.58
CA PRO A 488 15.08 29.80 43.30
C PRO A 488 14.52 28.91 42.18
N LEU A 489 14.69 27.59 42.28
CA LEU A 489 14.27 26.60 41.28
C LEU A 489 12.94 25.94 41.66
N GLY A 490 12.67 25.80 42.96
CA GLY A 490 11.43 25.23 43.46
C GLY A 490 11.41 25.07 44.98
N ASP A 491 10.34 24.48 45.49
CA ASP A 491 10.20 24.22 46.92
C ASP A 491 10.78 22.86 47.33
N ALA A 492 11.10 22.74 48.62
CA ALA A 492 11.70 21.56 49.21
C ALA A 492 10.82 20.30 49.14
N GLN A 493 9.49 20.44 49.06
CA GLN A 493 8.59 19.29 48.97
C GLN A 493 8.58 18.73 47.54
N THR A 494 8.52 19.60 46.54
CA THR A 494 8.67 19.23 45.13
C THR A 494 10.04 18.57 44.89
N LEU A 495 11.12 19.11 45.47
CA LEU A 495 12.45 18.49 45.37
C LEU A 495 12.45 17.06 45.91
N ARG A 496 11.92 16.83 47.12
CA ARG A 496 11.84 15.47 47.69
C ARG A 496 11.02 14.53 46.82
N ALA A 497 9.91 14.98 46.26
CA ALA A 497 9.09 14.18 45.35
C ALA A 497 9.88 13.79 44.08
N GLU A 498 10.59 14.74 43.47
CA GLU A 498 11.40 14.48 42.26
C GLU A 498 12.58 13.54 42.51
N VAL A 499 13.20 13.61 43.69
CA VAL A 499 14.24 12.66 44.10
C VAL A 499 13.66 11.24 44.24
N VAL A 500 12.49 11.09 44.86
CA VAL A 500 11.85 9.77 44.99
C VAL A 500 11.40 9.24 43.64
N ASP A 501 10.80 10.07 42.80
CA ASP A 501 10.36 9.68 41.46
C ASP A 501 11.56 9.21 40.62
N GLY A 502 12.64 10.00 40.55
CA GLY A 502 13.84 9.60 39.82
C GLY A 502 14.54 8.36 40.40
N ALA A 503 14.40 8.09 41.71
CA ALA A 503 14.90 6.85 42.30
C ALA A 503 14.05 5.64 41.92
N LEU A 504 12.72 5.79 41.91
CA LEU A 504 11.80 4.76 41.42
C LEU A 504 12.04 4.45 39.93
N ASP A 505 12.26 5.47 39.11
CA ASP A 505 12.55 5.31 37.68
C ASP A 505 13.80 4.47 37.46
N ALA A 506 14.87 4.74 38.22
CA ALA A 506 16.11 3.97 38.15
C ALA A 506 15.91 2.51 38.56
N LEU A 507 15.13 2.25 39.62
CA LEU A 507 14.80 0.89 40.04
C LEU A 507 13.97 0.15 38.98
N LEU A 508 12.96 0.81 38.40
CA LEU A 508 12.12 0.23 37.35
C LEU A 508 12.89 -0.08 36.05
N GLN A 509 13.92 0.70 35.72
CA GLN A 509 14.77 0.43 34.55
C GLN A 509 15.67 -0.80 34.73
N GLN A 510 16.04 -1.12 35.97
CA GLN A 510 16.87 -2.29 36.31
C GLN A 510 16.03 -3.54 36.61
N ALA A 511 14.75 -3.36 36.95
CA ALA A 511 13.84 -4.45 37.25
C ALA A 511 13.42 -5.24 36.00
N ASP A 512 13.22 -6.54 36.18
CA ASP A 512 12.51 -7.36 35.20
C ASP A 512 11.01 -7.05 35.28
N VAL A 513 10.57 -6.17 34.38
CA VAL A 513 9.18 -5.70 34.28
C VAL A 513 8.34 -6.51 33.29
N GLU A 514 8.80 -7.67 32.81
CA GLU A 514 8.01 -8.60 31.97
C GLU A 514 7.04 -9.46 32.80
N VAL A 515 6.40 -8.85 33.79
CA VAL A 515 5.57 -9.51 34.78
C VAL A 515 4.17 -9.78 34.26
N ARG A 516 3.80 -11.06 34.16
CA ARG A 516 2.48 -11.50 33.67
C ARG A 516 1.61 -12.25 34.68
N THR A 517 2.09 -12.50 35.90
CA THR A 517 1.32 -13.20 36.93
C THR A 517 1.16 -12.36 38.19
N ARG A 518 0.08 -12.61 38.94
CA ARG A 518 -0.19 -11.90 40.20
C ARG A 518 0.95 -12.04 41.21
N GLY A 519 1.50 -13.26 41.32
CA GLY A 519 2.59 -13.58 42.24
C GLY A 519 3.86 -12.81 41.91
N ALA A 520 4.27 -12.81 40.64
CA ALA A 520 5.44 -12.06 40.19
C ALA A 520 5.25 -10.54 40.37
N PHE A 521 4.05 -10.01 40.11
CA PHE A 521 3.76 -8.57 40.33
C PHE A 521 3.85 -8.18 41.79
N SER A 522 3.24 -8.99 42.67
CA SER A 522 3.28 -8.73 44.12
C SER A 522 4.71 -8.78 44.66
N ALA A 523 5.49 -9.79 44.24
CA ALA A 523 6.89 -9.93 44.63
C ALA A 523 7.74 -8.76 44.17
N LEU A 524 7.58 -8.32 42.91
CA LEU A 524 8.30 -7.16 42.37
C LEU A 524 7.91 -5.86 43.08
N ARG A 525 6.61 -5.63 43.31
CA ARG A 525 6.12 -4.49 44.09
C ARG A 525 6.76 -4.46 45.48
N ASP A 526 6.79 -5.58 46.18
CA ASP A 526 7.33 -5.67 47.55
C ASP A 526 8.85 -5.51 47.59
N ALA A 527 9.57 -5.97 46.57
CA ALA A 527 10.99 -5.70 46.40
C ALA A 527 11.25 -4.19 46.20
N LEU A 528 10.56 -3.57 45.24
CA LEU A 528 10.67 -2.13 44.97
C LEU A 528 10.30 -1.29 46.19
N ALA A 529 9.25 -1.65 46.93
CA ALA A 529 8.84 -0.95 48.15
C ALA A 529 9.94 -0.95 49.22
N ARG A 530 10.69 -2.06 49.37
CA ARG A 530 11.80 -2.17 50.32
C ARG A 530 13.03 -1.35 49.89
N GLU A 531 13.31 -1.31 48.59
CA GLU A 531 14.51 -0.66 48.04
C GLU A 531 14.34 0.86 47.83
N LEU A 532 13.10 1.32 47.59
CA LEU A 532 12.79 2.70 47.20
C LEU A 532 13.42 3.76 48.10
N PHE A 533 13.31 3.60 49.43
CA PHE A 533 13.86 4.60 50.35
C PHE A 533 15.39 4.66 50.31
N GLY A 534 16.06 3.50 50.20
CA GLY A 534 17.52 3.43 50.07
C GLY A 534 18.00 4.06 48.76
N ALA A 535 17.32 3.76 47.65
CA ALA A 535 17.61 4.38 46.36
C ALA A 535 17.38 5.90 46.38
N ALA A 536 16.30 6.36 47.03
CA ALA A 536 16.01 7.78 47.19
C ALA A 536 17.06 8.50 48.05
N MET A 537 17.59 7.85 49.10
CA MET A 537 18.70 8.39 49.91
C MET A 537 19.99 8.53 49.09
N MET A 538 20.35 7.52 48.30
CA MET A 538 21.53 7.59 47.41
C MET A 538 21.37 8.69 46.37
N ARG A 539 20.18 8.81 45.76
CA ARG A 539 19.89 9.89 44.81
C ARG A 539 19.93 11.26 45.49
N LEU A 540 19.39 11.39 46.71
CA LEU A 540 19.45 12.62 47.49
C LEU A 540 20.90 13.10 47.68
N GLN A 541 21.84 12.21 48.03
CA GLN A 541 23.25 12.58 48.18
C GLN A 541 23.83 13.18 46.90
N SER A 542 23.55 12.58 45.73
CA SER A 542 23.97 13.14 44.45
C SER A 542 23.34 14.52 44.20
N VAL A 543 22.05 14.68 44.50
CA VAL A 543 21.34 15.96 44.35
C VAL A 543 21.90 17.04 45.26
N GLU A 544 22.18 16.73 46.53
CA GLU A 544 22.77 17.69 47.48
C GLU A 544 24.16 18.16 47.01
N ALA A 545 24.96 17.26 46.43
CA ALA A 545 26.24 17.60 45.81
C ALA A 545 26.06 18.51 44.58
N VAL A 546 25.06 18.23 43.72
CA VAL A 546 24.73 19.06 42.55
C VAL A 546 24.29 20.45 42.96
N VAL A 547 23.36 20.58 43.92
CA VAL A 547 22.88 21.88 44.43
C VAL A 547 24.02 22.66 45.06
N SER A 548 24.93 21.98 45.76
CA SER A 548 26.11 22.63 46.33
C SER A 548 27.06 23.16 45.26
N ALA A 549 27.38 22.35 44.25
CA ALA A 549 28.24 22.74 43.14
C ALA A 549 27.61 23.85 42.28
N GLN A 550 26.28 23.83 42.08
CA GLN A 550 25.56 24.89 41.39
C GLN A 550 25.63 26.21 42.16
N ALA A 551 25.45 26.17 43.49
CA ALA A 551 25.57 27.36 44.33
C ALA A 551 26.99 27.95 44.30
N GLU A 552 28.03 27.10 44.22
CA GLU A 552 29.41 27.55 43.99
C GLU A 552 29.60 28.20 42.62
N LEU A 553 28.96 27.66 41.57
CA LEU A 553 29.08 28.17 40.20
C LEU A 553 28.37 29.51 40.00
N ARG A 554 27.25 29.75 40.68
CA ARG A 554 26.37 30.90 40.42
C ARG A 554 27.08 32.27 40.41
N PRO A 555 27.94 32.63 41.38
CA PRO A 555 28.67 33.91 41.35
C PRO A 555 29.69 34.01 40.20
N TRP A 556 30.13 32.88 39.64
CA TRP A 556 31.05 32.85 38.52
C TRP A 556 30.37 33.04 37.17
N LEU A 557 29.04 32.87 37.09
CA LEU A 557 28.25 33.12 35.88
C LEU A 557 27.98 34.61 35.66
N GLU A 558 28.15 35.44 36.70
CA GLU A 558 28.05 36.89 36.58
C GLU A 558 29.32 37.45 35.93
N SER A 559 29.14 38.15 34.82
CA SER A 559 30.24 38.87 34.16
C SER A 559 30.72 40.01 35.05
N PRO A 560 32.04 40.20 35.24
CA PRO A 560 32.57 41.26 36.07
C PRO A 560 32.24 42.66 35.55
N LEU A 561 32.03 42.80 34.23
CA LEU A 561 31.71 44.07 33.57
C LEU A 561 30.69 43.84 32.44
N PRO A 562 29.83 44.82 32.12
CA PRO A 562 28.94 44.76 30.96
C PRO A 562 29.73 44.52 29.65
N GLY A 563 29.30 43.53 28.86
CA GLY A 563 29.93 43.19 27.57
C GLY A 563 31.23 42.40 27.65
N PHE A 564 31.82 42.22 28.83
CA PHE A 564 33.05 41.43 28.99
C PHE A 564 32.82 39.96 28.62
N ALA A 565 33.62 39.47 27.66
CA ALA A 565 33.60 38.09 27.17
C ALA A 565 32.20 37.50 26.94
N ARG A 566 31.29 38.31 26.38
CA ARG A 566 29.85 37.99 26.31
C ARG A 566 29.56 36.60 25.75
N ALA A 567 30.22 36.23 24.63
CA ALA A 567 30.02 34.93 24.00
C ALA A 567 30.40 33.73 24.89
N SER A 568 31.47 33.85 25.69
CA SER A 568 31.89 32.81 26.63
C SER A 568 30.93 32.64 27.80
N TYR A 569 30.37 33.75 28.30
CA TYR A 569 29.33 33.71 29.33
C TYR A 569 28.02 33.16 28.78
N ASP A 570 27.59 33.55 27.59
CA ASP A 570 26.39 32.99 26.95
C ASP A 570 26.54 31.45 26.75
N ASP A 571 27.73 30.98 26.34
CA ASP A 571 28.03 29.54 26.24
C ASP A 571 28.03 28.82 27.60
N LEU A 572 28.53 29.45 28.68
CA LEU A 572 28.43 28.91 30.05
C LEU A 572 26.98 28.77 30.51
N HIS A 573 26.12 29.75 30.21
CA HIS A 573 24.70 29.69 30.56
C HIS A 573 23.98 28.59 29.75
N GLU A 574 24.20 28.53 28.44
CA GLU A 574 23.59 27.50 27.58
C GLU A 574 24.03 26.07 27.96
N GLN A 575 25.30 25.91 28.38
CA GLN A 575 25.80 24.66 28.94
C GLN A 575 25.06 24.30 30.24
N LEU A 576 24.88 25.27 31.15
CA LEU A 576 24.19 25.06 32.42
C LEU A 576 22.73 24.66 32.21
N ASP A 577 22.02 25.37 31.34
CA ASP A 577 20.61 25.12 31.03
C ASP A 577 20.39 23.70 30.50
N LEU A 578 21.36 23.18 29.74
CA LEU A 578 21.30 21.82 29.23
C LEU A 578 21.74 20.76 30.26
N LEU A 579 22.63 21.07 31.20
CA LEU A 579 23.01 20.17 32.31
C LEU A 579 21.89 20.05 33.35
N LEU A 580 21.24 21.16 33.66
CA LEU A 580 20.19 21.27 34.69
C LEU A 580 18.83 21.60 34.06
N ALA A 581 18.47 20.84 33.02
CA ALA A 581 17.16 20.95 32.38
C ALA A 581 16.02 20.70 33.40
N PRO A 582 14.82 21.28 33.25
CA PRO A 582 13.78 21.30 34.30
C PRO A 582 13.41 19.95 34.93
N ASP A 583 13.63 18.83 34.25
CA ASP A 583 13.30 17.47 34.67
C ASP A 583 14.52 16.58 34.93
N PHE A 584 15.74 17.14 34.96
CA PHE A 584 16.99 16.38 35.09
C PHE A 584 17.02 15.44 36.31
N LEU A 585 16.36 15.84 37.40
CA LEU A 585 16.23 15.05 38.62
C LEU A 585 15.37 13.80 38.45
N ARG A 586 14.47 13.75 37.48
CA ARG A 586 13.66 12.58 37.14
C ARG A 586 14.30 11.75 36.03
N THR A 587 14.85 12.41 35.01
CA THR A 587 15.21 11.76 33.75
C THR A 587 16.67 11.28 33.68
N LEU A 588 17.59 11.87 34.45
CA LEU A 588 18.98 11.45 34.42
C LEU A 588 19.22 10.15 35.18
N GLU A 589 19.93 9.23 34.52
CA GLU A 589 20.49 8.04 35.15
C GLU A 589 21.42 8.41 36.31
N HIS A 590 21.48 7.54 37.32
CA HIS A 590 22.28 7.79 38.52
C HIS A 590 23.75 8.07 38.22
N ALA A 591 24.35 7.34 37.27
CA ALA A 591 25.75 7.54 36.88
C ALA A 591 26.01 8.95 36.36
N HIS A 592 25.14 9.48 35.50
CA HIS A 592 25.29 10.85 34.97
C HIS A 592 24.97 11.92 36.02
N LEU A 593 23.99 11.67 36.90
CA LEU A 593 23.67 12.57 38.01
C LEU A 593 24.85 12.72 38.98
N ALA A 594 25.59 11.64 39.24
CA ALA A 594 26.78 11.63 40.09
C ALA A 594 27.96 12.42 39.49
N GLU A 595 28.01 12.58 38.16
CA GLU A 595 29.06 13.32 37.45
C GLU A 595 28.77 14.83 37.36
N LEU A 596 27.52 15.26 37.52
CA LEU A 596 27.14 16.68 37.44
C LEU A 596 27.98 17.60 38.36
N PRO A 597 28.29 17.25 39.62
CA PRO A 597 29.16 18.09 40.45
C PRO A 597 30.54 18.32 39.83
N ARG A 598 31.11 17.31 39.16
CA ARG A 598 32.41 17.44 38.45
C ARG A 598 32.29 18.40 37.27
N TYR A 599 31.24 18.30 36.46
CA TYR A 599 31.02 19.22 35.35
C TYR A 599 30.78 20.66 35.81
N LEU A 600 29.98 20.85 36.86
CA LEU A 600 29.76 22.18 37.45
C LEU A 600 31.06 22.75 38.03
N LYS A 601 31.91 21.92 38.66
CA LYS A 601 33.23 22.35 39.12
C LYS A 601 34.17 22.73 37.97
N ALA A 602 34.12 21.99 36.86
CA ALA A 602 34.86 22.33 35.64
C ALA A 602 34.42 23.69 35.08
N MET A 603 33.11 24.00 35.14
CA MET A 603 32.58 25.32 34.76
C MET A 603 33.08 26.43 35.69
N CYS A 604 33.17 26.19 37.01
CA CYS A 604 33.78 27.17 37.94
C CYS A 604 35.22 27.48 37.55
N LEU A 605 36.06 26.46 37.34
CA LEU A 605 37.46 26.62 36.95
C LEU A 605 37.59 27.33 35.59
N ARG A 606 36.69 27.02 34.65
CA ARG A 606 36.60 27.73 33.37
C ARG A 606 36.31 29.21 33.58
N ALA A 607 35.27 29.54 34.33
CA ALA A 607 34.84 30.91 34.57
C ALA A 607 35.90 31.74 35.33
N GLU A 608 36.61 31.12 36.28
CA GLU A 608 37.76 31.73 36.96
C GLU A 608 38.89 32.06 35.97
N ARG A 609 39.29 31.09 35.13
CA ARG A 609 40.33 31.27 34.10
C ARG A 609 39.91 32.24 33.01
N LEU A 610 38.62 32.27 32.66
CA LEU A 610 38.02 33.20 31.71
C LEU A 610 38.22 34.65 32.16
N ARG A 611 38.10 34.94 33.47
CA ARG A 611 38.35 36.28 34.01
C ARG A 611 39.82 36.70 33.90
N GLN A 612 40.75 35.74 33.87
CA GLN A 612 42.20 35.98 33.77
C GLN A 612 42.65 36.14 32.31
N ASP A 613 42.19 35.26 31.39
CA ASP A 613 42.57 35.26 29.97
C ASP A 613 41.37 34.94 29.06
N PRO A 614 40.57 35.97 28.71
CA PRO A 614 39.39 35.81 27.85
C PRO A 614 39.71 35.29 26.45
N ALA A 615 40.85 35.68 25.89
CA ALA A 615 41.25 35.29 24.54
C ALA A 615 41.58 33.79 24.45
N ARG A 616 42.16 33.22 25.51
CA ARG A 616 42.39 31.78 25.60
C ARG A 616 41.11 30.98 25.78
N ASP A 617 40.18 31.43 26.63
CA ASP A 617 38.87 30.78 26.74
C ASP A 617 38.14 30.82 25.40
N GLN A 618 38.07 31.98 24.75
CA GLN A 618 37.38 32.14 23.47
C GLN A 618 37.91 31.19 22.40
N ARG A 619 39.24 31.02 22.28
CA ARG A 619 39.84 30.06 21.33
C ARG A 619 39.37 28.62 21.58
N ARG A 620 39.38 28.18 22.85
CA ARG A 620 38.92 26.83 23.24
C ARG A 620 37.41 26.66 23.08
N MET A 621 36.62 27.69 23.40
CA MET A 621 35.17 27.70 23.20
C MET A 621 34.83 27.52 21.71
N LEU A 622 35.56 28.19 20.82
CA LEU A 622 35.37 28.09 19.37
C LEU A 622 35.68 26.69 18.82
N GLU A 623 36.46 25.85 19.52
CA GLU A 623 36.63 24.44 19.18
C GLU A 623 35.34 23.64 19.44
N VAL A 624 34.66 23.92 20.56
CA VAL A 624 33.46 23.19 21.01
C VAL A 624 32.18 23.65 20.31
N LEU A 625 32.06 24.96 20.07
CA LEU A 625 30.84 25.62 19.63
C LEU A 625 30.18 25.01 18.37
N PRO A 626 30.92 24.61 17.31
CA PRO A 626 30.29 24.02 16.12
C PRO A 626 29.53 22.72 16.44
N PHE A 627 30.11 21.86 17.27
CA PHE A 627 29.49 20.59 17.67
C PHE A 627 28.33 20.81 18.62
N TRP A 628 28.47 21.78 19.52
CA TRP A 628 27.40 22.20 20.43
C TRP A 628 26.16 22.69 19.69
N ARG A 629 26.34 23.60 18.72
CA ARG A 629 25.24 24.12 17.89
C ARG A 629 24.55 23.00 17.12
N ARG A 630 25.32 22.02 16.64
CA ARG A 630 24.76 20.88 15.93
C ARG A 630 23.96 19.93 16.84
N LEU A 631 24.44 19.67 18.06
CA LEU A 631 23.71 18.91 19.08
C LEU A 631 22.33 19.55 19.37
N LEU A 632 22.28 20.87 19.56
CA LEU A 632 21.03 21.59 19.81
C LEU A 632 20.08 21.53 18.61
N ALA A 633 20.60 21.64 17.38
CA ALA A 633 19.79 21.53 16.16
C ALA A 633 19.17 20.12 16.01
N LEU A 634 19.90 19.06 16.35
CA LEU A 634 19.37 17.70 16.35
C LEU A 634 18.22 17.53 17.34
N ARG A 635 18.35 18.08 18.55
CA ARG A 635 17.27 18.08 19.55
C ARG A 635 16.01 18.79 19.04
N ALA A 636 16.18 19.95 18.39
CA ALA A 636 15.07 20.70 17.79
C ALA A 636 14.36 19.94 16.65
N GLN A 637 15.05 19.00 16.01
CA GLN A 637 14.51 18.11 14.97
C GLN A 637 13.83 16.85 15.56
N GLY A 638 13.72 16.72 16.88
CA GLY A 638 13.19 15.52 17.54
C GLY A 638 14.14 14.31 17.47
N ARG A 639 15.44 14.56 17.30
CA ARG A 639 16.51 13.56 17.25
C ARG A 639 17.29 13.58 18.56
N ASP A 640 16.61 13.23 19.64
CA ASP A 640 17.14 13.17 21.02
C ASP A 640 17.22 11.73 21.54
N GLY A 641 17.62 10.81 20.65
CA GLY A 641 17.79 9.40 20.93
C GLY A 641 19.10 9.07 21.66
N ALA A 642 19.48 7.79 21.63
CA ALA A 642 20.63 7.30 22.40
C ALA A 642 21.96 7.87 21.86
N ALA A 643 22.08 8.02 20.54
CA ALA A 643 23.30 8.58 19.94
C ALA A 643 23.43 10.07 20.25
N TRP A 644 22.31 10.79 20.32
CA TRP A 644 22.29 12.19 20.78
C TRP A 644 22.78 12.30 22.23
N HIS A 645 22.29 11.46 23.14
CA HIS A 645 22.74 11.44 24.53
C HIS A 645 24.23 11.08 24.66
N ALA A 646 24.73 10.13 23.86
CA ALA A 646 26.14 9.80 23.83
C ALA A 646 27.02 10.99 23.40
N LEU A 647 26.64 11.71 22.34
CA LEU A 647 27.31 12.92 21.89
C LEU A 647 27.26 14.02 22.97
N ARG A 648 26.09 14.22 23.60
CA ARG A 648 25.88 15.22 24.65
C ARG A 648 26.88 15.08 25.79
N TRP A 649 27.08 13.87 26.29
CA TRP A 649 28.00 13.60 27.40
C TRP A 649 29.46 13.61 26.97
N LEU A 650 29.76 13.14 25.75
CA LEU A 650 31.12 13.22 25.22
C LEU A 650 31.58 14.69 25.03
N LEU A 651 30.66 15.60 24.70
CA LEU A 651 30.94 17.03 24.64
C LEU A 651 31.25 17.63 26.03
N GLU A 652 30.61 17.15 27.10
CA GLU A 652 30.97 17.56 28.46
C GLU A 652 32.37 17.09 28.85
N GLU A 653 32.72 15.84 28.53
CA GLU A 653 34.09 15.36 28.73
C GLU A 653 35.12 16.15 27.94
N TRP A 654 34.77 16.58 26.72
CA TRP A 654 35.66 17.44 25.94
C TRP A 654 35.85 18.79 26.61
N ARG A 655 34.77 19.41 27.11
CA ARG A 655 34.84 20.66 27.87
C ARG A 655 35.72 20.51 29.11
N VAL A 656 35.60 19.41 29.87
CA VAL A 656 36.50 19.13 31.00
C VAL A 656 37.96 19.07 30.53
N SER A 657 38.26 18.34 29.44
CA SER A 657 39.63 18.22 28.91
C SER A 657 40.24 19.54 28.39
N LEU A 658 39.40 20.48 27.93
CA LEU A 658 39.85 21.77 27.42
C LEU A 658 40.00 22.81 28.54
N PHE A 659 39.06 22.87 29.46
CA PHE A 659 38.94 23.95 30.43
C PHE A 659 39.41 23.60 31.86
N ALA A 660 39.37 22.32 32.23
CA ALA A 660 39.62 21.85 33.60
C ALA A 660 40.36 20.50 33.64
N GLN A 661 41.54 20.44 33.00
CA GLN A 661 42.33 19.21 32.85
C GLN A 661 42.64 18.49 34.16
N GLU A 662 42.80 19.22 35.27
CA GLU A 662 43.06 18.64 36.59
C GLU A 662 41.94 17.76 37.14
N LEU A 663 40.71 17.89 36.65
CA LEU A 663 39.58 17.08 37.10
C LEU A 663 39.51 15.69 36.44
N GLY A 664 40.25 15.50 35.34
CA GLY A 664 40.20 14.26 34.55
C GLY A 664 38.86 14.03 33.83
N THR A 665 38.89 13.17 32.82
CA THR A 665 37.70 12.77 32.04
C THR A 665 37.27 11.35 32.40
N ALA A 666 35.95 11.10 32.50
CA ALA A 666 35.46 9.75 32.83
C ALA A 666 35.67 8.74 31.69
N GLN A 667 35.85 9.24 30.46
CA GLN A 667 36.16 8.43 29.28
C GLN A 667 37.14 9.18 28.36
N PRO A 668 37.91 8.47 27.51
CA PRO A 668 38.84 9.13 26.61
C PRO A 668 38.11 9.95 25.55
N VAL A 669 38.50 11.22 25.40
CA VAL A 669 37.88 12.17 24.47
C VAL A 669 38.89 12.68 23.45
N SER A 670 38.45 12.87 22.21
CA SER A 670 39.25 13.46 21.12
C SER A 670 38.32 14.01 20.04
N LEU A 671 38.81 14.95 19.23
CA LEU A 671 38.05 15.51 18.10
C LEU A 671 37.50 14.42 17.18
N LYS A 672 38.31 13.39 16.87
CA LYS A 672 37.89 12.25 16.03
C LYS A 672 36.72 11.47 16.63
N ARG A 673 36.68 11.31 17.96
CA ARG A 673 35.56 10.63 18.64
C ARG A 673 34.28 11.46 18.61
N ILE A 674 34.40 12.79 18.77
CA ILE A 674 33.26 13.72 18.71
C ILE A 674 32.67 13.78 17.30
N GLN A 675 33.51 13.86 16.27
CA GLN A 675 33.07 13.81 14.88
C GLN A 675 32.31 12.52 14.56
N ARG A 676 32.78 11.38 15.07
CA ARG A 676 32.09 10.10 14.91
C ARG A 676 30.75 10.07 15.65
N ALA A 677 30.72 10.46 16.93
CA ALA A 677 29.49 10.52 17.71
C ALA A 677 28.46 11.48 17.09
N LEU A 678 28.93 12.56 16.47
CA LEU A 678 28.07 13.47 15.72
C LEU A 678 27.48 12.80 14.47
N ALA A 679 28.29 12.13 13.67
CA ALA A 679 27.80 11.40 12.50
C ALA A 679 26.77 10.31 12.88
N ASP A 680 27.00 9.61 14.00
CA ASP A 680 26.08 8.61 14.51
C ASP A 680 24.73 9.24 14.93
N ALA A 681 24.77 10.38 15.65
CA ALA A 681 23.56 11.14 16.00
C ALA A 681 22.85 11.75 14.78
N GLU A 682 23.61 12.12 13.74
CA GLU A 682 23.09 12.58 12.45
C GLU A 682 22.54 11.47 11.56
N ALA A 683 22.76 10.19 11.89
CA ALA A 683 22.17 9.04 11.23
C ALA A 683 20.92 8.49 11.97
N GLU A 684 20.76 8.76 13.27
CA GLU A 684 19.63 8.26 14.08
C GLU A 684 18.28 8.90 13.69
N PRO A 685 17.26 8.16 13.25
CA PRO A 685 16.00 8.73 12.77
C PRO A 685 15.27 9.55 13.86
N ALA A 686 14.52 10.56 13.44
CA ALA A 686 13.68 11.33 14.37
C ALA A 686 12.64 10.41 15.02
N ARG A 687 12.40 10.60 16.32
CA ARG A 687 11.36 9.84 17.03
C ARG A 687 9.99 10.19 16.45
N VAL A 688 9.26 9.18 16.00
CA VAL A 688 7.84 9.33 15.62
C VAL A 688 7.07 9.64 16.90
N LEU A 689 6.67 10.90 17.07
CA LEU A 689 5.75 11.29 18.13
C LEU A 689 4.40 10.62 17.86
N VAL A 690 4.16 9.47 18.51
CA VAL A 690 2.80 8.95 18.64
C VAL A 690 2.00 10.03 19.38
N ALA A 691 1.03 10.61 18.68
CA ALA A 691 0.15 11.64 19.23
C ALA A 691 -0.64 11.04 20.42
N GLY A 692 -0.13 11.22 21.63
CA GLY A 692 -0.69 10.66 22.85
C GLY A 692 0.10 10.95 24.12
N SER A 693 1.40 11.25 24.06
CA SER A 693 2.24 11.47 25.26
C SER A 693 2.64 12.93 25.54
N ARG A 694 1.79 13.92 25.19
CA ARG A 694 1.91 15.24 25.83
C ARG A 694 1.20 15.22 27.18
N ASN A 695 1.87 14.69 28.19
CA ASN A 695 1.50 14.97 29.58
C ASN A 695 1.98 16.38 29.98
N HIS A 696 1.01 17.25 30.29
CA HIS A 696 0.95 18.01 31.54
C HIS A 696 2.25 18.66 32.07
N HIS A 697 3.00 19.42 31.25
CA HIS A 697 4.13 20.23 31.75
C HIS A 697 4.18 21.69 31.27
N ALA A 698 3.05 22.25 30.82
CA ALA A 698 2.93 23.68 30.55
C ALA A 698 2.08 24.38 31.61
N SER A 699 2.67 24.67 32.78
CA SER A 699 2.20 25.73 33.69
C SER A 699 3.14 25.88 34.89
N ARG A 700 4.32 26.43 34.66
CA ARG A 700 4.98 27.32 35.64
C ARG A 700 5.52 28.52 34.88
N SER A 701 4.66 29.53 34.76
CA SER A 701 5.05 30.90 34.52
C SER A 701 5.98 31.34 35.66
N LEU A 702 7.23 31.66 35.31
CA LEU A 702 8.11 32.47 36.17
C LEU A 702 7.51 33.89 36.25
N PRO A 703 7.35 34.48 37.44
CA PRO A 703 7.19 35.92 37.52
C PRO A 703 8.53 36.60 37.18
N SER A 704 8.41 37.76 36.53
CA SER A 704 9.44 38.73 36.14
C SER A 704 10.61 38.89 37.11
#